data_AF-A0A364MVW6-F1
#
_entry.id   AF-A0A364MVW6-F1
#
_cell.length_a   1.000
_cell.length_b   1.000
_cell.length_c   1.000
_cell.angle_alpha   90.00
_cell.angle_beta   90.00
_cell.angle_gamma   90.00
#
_symmetry.space_group_name_H-M   'P 1'
#
loop_
_entity.id
_entity.type
_entity.pdbx_description
1 polymer ?
#
loop_
_entity_poly.entity_id
_entity_poly.type
_entity_poly.pdbx_seq_one_letter_code
_entity_poly.pdbx_strand_id
1 'polypeptide(L)'
;MSAPKPILISGAGLASLLLARSLHRSKIPFLVFERDASIVFRAQGYRLRLSAQGIDAIENVLGPAGFRKFYDACGKTGGAGFATIDPLTGEKLGGEAPSVKGEQLTSRDGKVVGISRGDMRKLFMEGLENNVRWSHHVVGYEKTDNGVRLVFADGSMSEEGSMLVGGEGVKSAVAGQLAGGAIKVYDLGSRGIHGQAPTTAFQNLGEGVFRIVDDKSQPNGGQVFVITNVRAGDMDRPDINFGWTMIGSPGVIKAPNDNYTITGPPAAQIAKSLTSHWHERVKPLFDNMVESEAAFWKISCSSPNGVPEWPNDPRVTVVGDAVHAMTPAGGNGANTAVRDSALLGKLIAEAWERGDGDRWTGVTEAYEKEMRIYATEAVKASYAMASGQFGIDIDLEKAPTINEYVAPNYASCEYFDAVKDENVLRIEKLEADMAALREQLGARHAQCRPTSSPMNRSSLSVSNITPRPLPERDAAGSAVDAGFITWQYLVPIFCERYDNITSVSSRSPILFDAIVSIGCRAEEGFNTTIYRQLQSRVRSHITNLLINTNVPTVEDIQAITLVAAYSENGFLLIATALRFAIQLDLPRAVDQLMAKSHARSTLSSGAERELYRLSRIWHGICNLELFFSLDGGKLPGLVFHTSPRKIRSLLSHPERTAVDIRLLSQIELNMIRTEAYTKIMRRNGHFLLQESEDQVRSTADDTSVELSLWLEEWTNIALAEPAPHKRALALQNLHIQREWAMMTLYLKAVASSGIENVAFMTEFQRDFIRRAKDAASRHLHYMLQSYTTSPDSSPASSTHTIGSTYLSTFKWTLDYVWAKCAVSVLLVLKLAILLRDPVASVMALLHDAHRVLEELKTVTVGHIAYFQILQTSIEKCEAALHEYSAEQNNVPESSNTPRRDGGAAESEFQGYVPSEFVFEWGFPGLNLKHMPIGWQDLFVNIDSLF
;
A
#
# COMPACT_ATOMS: atom_id res chain seq x y z
N MET A 1 -17.74 -31.56 29.73
CA MET A 1 -16.41 -31.33 29.13
C MET A 1 -16.54 -30.11 28.24
N SER A 2 -15.67 -29.10 28.37
CA SER A 2 -15.69 -27.97 27.42
C SER A 2 -15.34 -28.48 26.03
N ALA A 3 -15.82 -27.80 24.99
CA ALA A 3 -15.43 -28.11 23.63
C ALA A 3 -13.89 -28.01 23.47
N PRO A 4 -13.25 -28.90 22.70
CA PRO A 4 -11.81 -28.85 22.46
C PRO A 4 -11.41 -27.58 21.69
N LYS A 5 -10.34 -26.90 22.13
CA LYS A 5 -9.82 -25.67 21.48
C LYS A 5 -9.32 -25.97 20.07
N PRO A 6 -9.51 -25.05 19.11
CA PRO A 6 -9.06 -25.26 17.74
C PRO A 6 -7.54 -25.27 17.60
N ILE A 7 -7.04 -25.93 16.56
CA ILE A 7 -5.67 -25.70 16.06
C ILE A 7 -5.71 -24.43 15.20
N LEU A 8 -4.83 -23.47 15.48
CA LEU A 8 -4.68 -22.25 14.68
C LEU A 8 -3.67 -22.49 13.57
N ILE A 9 -4.00 -22.06 12.36
CA ILE A 9 -3.12 -22.14 11.20
C ILE A 9 -2.95 -20.72 10.64
N SER A 10 -1.70 -20.23 10.58
CA SER A 10 -1.40 -18.94 9.97
C SER A 10 -1.04 -19.11 8.50
N GLY A 11 -1.76 -18.41 7.61
CA GLY A 11 -1.67 -18.49 6.15
C GLY A 11 -2.59 -19.56 5.54
N ALA A 12 -3.22 -19.25 4.41
CA ALA A 12 -4.04 -20.15 3.58
C ALA A 12 -3.31 -20.55 2.29
N GLY A 13 -2.01 -20.89 2.42
CA GLY A 13 -1.19 -21.47 1.36
C GLY A 13 -1.50 -22.95 1.09
N LEU A 14 -0.78 -23.57 0.16
CA LEU A 14 -0.97 -24.98 -0.20
C LEU A 14 -0.79 -25.94 0.99
N ALA A 15 0.31 -25.76 1.74
CA ALA A 15 0.60 -26.58 2.93
C ALA A 15 -0.52 -26.46 3.97
N SER A 16 -0.88 -25.22 4.32
CA SER A 16 -1.91 -24.92 5.31
C SER A 16 -3.28 -25.48 4.95
N LEU A 17 -3.72 -25.29 3.70
CA LEU A 17 -5.03 -25.77 3.25
C LEU A 17 -5.08 -27.31 3.18
N LEU A 18 -3.99 -27.97 2.77
CA LEU A 18 -3.94 -29.42 2.79
C LEU A 18 -3.91 -29.96 4.23
N LEU A 19 -3.18 -29.31 5.14
CA LEU A 19 -3.20 -29.67 6.56
C LEU A 19 -4.61 -29.51 7.13
N ALA A 20 -5.26 -28.38 6.86
CA ALA A 20 -6.63 -28.12 7.26
C ALA A 20 -7.62 -29.19 6.73
N ARG A 21 -7.40 -29.70 5.50
CA ARG A 21 -8.16 -30.85 4.98
C ARG A 21 -7.95 -32.13 5.77
N SER A 22 -6.72 -32.40 6.18
CA SER A 22 -6.39 -33.54 7.05
C SER A 22 -7.14 -33.42 8.39
N LEU A 23 -7.05 -32.26 9.04
CA LEU A 23 -7.73 -31.99 10.33
C LEU A 23 -9.26 -32.11 10.21
N HIS A 24 -9.84 -31.57 9.14
CA HIS A 24 -11.27 -31.67 8.86
C HIS A 24 -11.72 -33.13 8.74
N ARG A 25 -10.96 -33.96 8.02
CA ARG A 25 -11.28 -35.38 7.84
C ARG A 25 -11.23 -36.15 9.16
N SER A 26 -10.30 -35.79 10.03
CA SER A 26 -10.17 -36.35 11.38
C SER A 26 -11.12 -35.71 12.41
N LYS A 27 -11.99 -34.78 11.99
CA LYS A 27 -12.95 -34.05 12.85
C LYS A 27 -12.27 -33.28 14.00
N ILE A 28 -11.06 -32.79 13.75
CA ILE A 28 -10.30 -31.98 14.71
C ILE A 28 -10.67 -30.51 14.46
N PRO A 29 -11.04 -29.72 15.48
CA PRO A 29 -11.37 -28.31 15.28
C PRO A 29 -10.14 -27.50 14.87
N PHE A 30 -10.29 -26.59 13.91
CA PHE A 30 -9.22 -25.69 13.47
C PHE A 30 -9.77 -24.39 12.87
N LEU A 31 -8.88 -23.40 12.79
CA LEU A 31 -9.11 -22.12 12.14
C LEU A 31 -7.87 -21.71 11.33
N VAL A 32 -8.10 -21.17 10.14
CA VAL A 32 -7.05 -20.67 9.26
C VAL A 32 -7.17 -19.15 9.18
N PHE A 33 -6.08 -18.42 9.41
CA PHE A 33 -6.04 -16.96 9.31
C PHE A 33 -5.19 -16.57 8.11
N GLU A 34 -5.71 -15.75 7.21
CA GLU A 34 -5.03 -15.36 5.96
C GLU A 34 -5.04 -13.83 5.81
N ARG A 35 -3.90 -13.28 5.40
CA ARG A 35 -3.72 -11.83 5.26
C ARG A 35 -4.40 -11.28 4.01
N ASP A 36 -4.47 -12.06 2.94
CA ASP A 36 -5.12 -11.66 1.70
C ASP A 36 -6.65 -11.49 1.96
N ALA A 37 -7.31 -10.60 1.22
CA ALA A 37 -8.74 -10.32 1.40
C ALA A 37 -9.66 -11.41 0.84
N SER A 38 -9.15 -12.24 -0.09
CA SER A 38 -9.90 -13.35 -0.70
C SER A 38 -8.98 -14.35 -1.40
N ILE A 39 -9.54 -15.49 -1.82
CA ILE A 39 -8.80 -16.52 -2.56
C ILE A 39 -8.30 -16.06 -3.95
N VAL A 40 -8.93 -15.04 -4.57
CA VAL A 40 -8.64 -14.57 -5.93
C VAL A 40 -7.66 -13.38 -5.94
N PHE A 41 -7.19 -12.92 -4.77
CA PHE A 41 -6.45 -11.65 -4.62
C PHE A 41 -5.12 -11.56 -5.39
N ARG A 42 -4.53 -12.68 -5.84
CA ARG A 42 -3.26 -12.66 -6.60
C ARG A 42 -3.44 -13.36 -7.94
N ALA A 43 -2.91 -12.75 -9.01
CA ALA A 43 -2.69 -13.44 -10.28
C ALA A 43 -1.69 -14.60 -10.05
N GLN A 44 -2.20 -15.84 -10.02
CA GLN A 44 -1.44 -17.04 -9.66
C GLN A 44 -1.50 -18.07 -10.80
N GLY A 45 -1.24 -17.61 -12.02
CA GLY A 45 -1.34 -18.40 -13.25
C GLY A 45 -0.23 -19.45 -13.47
N TYR A 46 0.75 -19.55 -12.57
CA TYR A 46 1.85 -20.49 -12.74
C TYR A 46 1.48 -21.93 -12.34
N ARG A 47 2.05 -22.90 -13.05
CA ARG A 47 1.76 -24.33 -12.88
C ARG A 47 2.82 -25.01 -12.03
N LEU A 48 2.35 -25.93 -11.20
CA LEU A 48 3.15 -26.75 -10.31
C LEU A 48 3.28 -28.15 -10.90
N ARG A 49 4.49 -28.70 -10.90
CA ARG A 49 4.73 -30.12 -11.17
C ARG A 49 4.61 -30.89 -9.86
N LEU A 50 3.85 -31.98 -9.88
CA LEU A 50 3.72 -32.87 -8.73
C LEU A 50 4.66 -34.06 -8.90
N SER A 51 5.46 -34.38 -7.89
CA SER A 51 6.28 -35.59 -7.85
C SER A 51 5.43 -36.79 -7.44
N ALA A 52 5.94 -38.01 -7.61
CA ALA A 52 5.29 -39.21 -7.09
C ALA A 52 4.96 -39.07 -5.59
N GLN A 53 5.95 -38.65 -4.80
CA GLN A 53 5.79 -38.47 -3.35
C GLN A 53 4.78 -37.37 -3.01
N GLY A 54 4.75 -36.28 -3.78
CA GLY A 54 3.77 -35.22 -3.60
C GLY A 54 2.34 -35.69 -3.88
N ILE A 55 2.16 -36.49 -4.94
CA ILE A 55 0.87 -37.10 -5.27
C ILE A 55 0.45 -38.08 -4.18
N ASP A 56 1.35 -38.93 -3.70
CA ASP A 56 1.07 -39.87 -2.61
C ASP A 56 0.64 -39.13 -1.34
N ALA A 57 1.32 -38.03 -0.98
CA ALA A 57 0.98 -37.20 0.17
C ALA A 57 -0.43 -36.58 0.04
N ILE A 58 -0.77 -36.07 -1.15
CA ILE A 58 -2.10 -35.50 -1.42
C ILE A 58 -3.18 -36.59 -1.36
N GLU A 59 -2.94 -37.75 -1.96
CA GLU A 59 -3.87 -38.89 -1.93
C GLU A 59 -4.14 -39.35 -0.51
N ASN A 60 -3.10 -39.47 0.31
CA ASN A 60 -3.20 -39.84 1.72
C ASN A 60 -4.08 -38.85 2.51
N VAL A 61 -4.08 -37.56 2.18
CA VAL A 61 -4.87 -36.53 2.88
C VAL A 61 -6.30 -36.37 2.32
N LEU A 62 -6.49 -36.49 1.01
CA LEU A 62 -7.82 -36.32 0.40
C LEU A 62 -8.66 -37.60 0.45
N GLY A 63 -8.03 -38.77 0.58
CA GLY A 63 -8.69 -40.06 0.45
C GLY A 63 -9.16 -40.34 -0.99
N PRO A 64 -9.72 -41.53 -1.27
CA PRO A 64 -9.94 -41.98 -2.65
C PRO A 64 -10.84 -41.06 -3.48
N ALA A 65 -11.97 -40.62 -2.92
CA ALA A 65 -12.93 -39.77 -3.64
C ALA A 65 -12.40 -38.35 -3.90
N GLY A 66 -11.82 -37.70 -2.87
CA GLY A 66 -11.24 -36.37 -3.00
C GLY A 66 -10.02 -36.38 -3.92
N PHE A 67 -9.18 -37.41 -3.81
CA PHE A 67 -8.02 -37.58 -4.68
C PHE A 67 -8.42 -37.80 -6.13
N ARG A 68 -9.49 -38.57 -6.41
CA ARG A 68 -9.98 -38.75 -7.78
C ARG A 68 -10.33 -37.42 -8.43
N LYS A 69 -11.10 -36.58 -7.73
CA LYS A 69 -11.46 -35.23 -8.19
C LYS A 69 -10.21 -34.36 -8.44
N PHE A 70 -9.26 -34.39 -7.50
CA PHE A 70 -8.00 -33.66 -7.62
C PHE A 70 -7.17 -34.11 -8.83
N TYR A 71 -7.00 -35.43 -8.99
CA TYR A 71 -6.19 -36.00 -10.05
C TYR A 71 -6.84 -35.77 -11.41
N ASP A 72 -8.17 -35.81 -11.52
CA ASP A 72 -8.91 -35.50 -12.75
C ASP A 72 -8.68 -34.05 -13.19
N ALA A 73 -8.61 -33.09 -12.25
CA ALA A 73 -8.29 -31.69 -12.53
C ALA A 73 -6.81 -31.44 -12.94
N CYS A 74 -5.91 -32.37 -12.66
CA CYS A 74 -4.50 -32.23 -13.03
C CYS A 74 -4.29 -32.41 -14.55
N GLY A 75 -3.45 -31.55 -15.13
CA GLY A 75 -2.91 -31.74 -16.46
C GLY A 75 -1.93 -32.91 -16.49
N LYS A 76 -1.97 -33.72 -17.55
CA LYS A 76 -1.17 -34.94 -17.70
C LYS A 76 -0.51 -34.93 -19.07
N THR A 77 0.81 -34.84 -19.10
CA THR A 77 1.60 -34.82 -20.35
C THR A 77 2.47 -36.09 -20.44
N GLY A 78 2.63 -36.65 -21.64
CA GLY A 78 3.47 -37.83 -21.87
C GLY A 78 4.93 -37.60 -21.47
N GLY A 79 5.55 -38.56 -20.80
CA GLY A 79 6.87 -38.41 -20.16
C GLY A 79 8.03 -38.98 -20.99
N ALA A 80 8.90 -38.12 -21.48
CA ALA A 80 10.23 -38.49 -22.02
C ALA A 80 11.35 -37.51 -21.60
N GLY A 81 11.15 -36.70 -20.55
CA GLY A 81 12.09 -35.65 -20.14
C GLY A 81 11.76 -34.28 -20.73
N PHE A 82 12.67 -33.31 -20.57
CA PHE A 82 12.55 -32.00 -21.19
C PHE A 82 13.00 -32.06 -22.66
N ALA A 83 12.19 -31.52 -23.57
CA ALA A 83 12.66 -31.15 -24.89
C ALA A 83 13.25 -29.74 -24.81
N THR A 84 14.57 -29.62 -25.03
CA THR A 84 15.23 -28.31 -25.05
C THR A 84 15.09 -27.68 -26.42
N ILE A 85 14.77 -26.39 -26.48
CA ILE A 85 14.68 -25.60 -27.72
C ILE A 85 15.68 -24.46 -27.62
N ASP A 86 16.49 -24.30 -28.68
CA ASP A 86 17.28 -23.07 -28.87
C ASP A 86 16.31 -21.96 -29.32
N PRO A 87 16.13 -20.89 -28.53
CA PRO A 87 15.18 -19.83 -28.86
C PRO A 87 15.59 -19.02 -30.08
N LEU A 88 16.86 -19.01 -30.47
CA LEU A 88 17.38 -18.20 -31.58
C LEU A 88 17.20 -18.91 -32.93
N THR A 89 17.39 -20.23 -32.97
CA THR A 89 17.22 -21.03 -34.19
C THR A 89 15.87 -21.73 -34.27
N GLY A 90 15.18 -21.87 -33.13
CA GLY A 90 14.01 -22.70 -32.97
C GLY A 90 14.29 -24.21 -33.00
N GLU A 91 15.53 -24.66 -33.16
CA GLU A 91 15.84 -26.09 -33.25
C GLU A 91 15.65 -26.80 -31.90
N LYS A 92 15.13 -28.02 -31.94
CA LYS A 92 15.10 -28.90 -30.77
C LYS A 92 16.51 -29.43 -30.53
N LEU A 93 17.12 -29.04 -29.42
CA LEU A 93 18.44 -29.51 -29.02
C LEU A 93 18.29 -30.90 -28.38
N GLY A 94 18.84 -31.91 -29.05
CA GLY A 94 18.79 -33.32 -28.64
C GLY A 94 17.60 -34.08 -29.23
N GLY A 95 17.74 -34.54 -30.48
CA GLY A 95 16.83 -35.50 -31.10
C GLY A 95 17.21 -36.94 -30.72
N GLU A 96 16.20 -37.73 -30.35
CA GLU A 96 16.22 -39.17 -30.00
C GLU A 96 17.18 -39.58 -28.87
N ALA A 97 16.60 -40.09 -27.77
CA ALA A 97 17.30 -40.44 -26.52
C ALA A 97 18.60 -41.23 -26.73
N PRO A 98 19.67 -40.83 -26.02
CA PRO A 98 20.03 -41.56 -24.81
C PRO A 98 20.25 -40.60 -23.65
N SER A 99 19.48 -40.81 -22.58
CA SER A 99 19.81 -40.46 -21.21
C SER A 99 20.83 -39.31 -21.04
N VAL A 100 20.33 -38.07 -20.99
CA VAL A 100 20.89 -37.17 -19.98
C VAL A 100 20.68 -37.91 -18.66
N LYS A 101 21.73 -38.57 -18.16
CA LYS A 101 21.71 -39.29 -16.89
C LYS A 101 21.11 -38.36 -15.83
N GLY A 102 19.88 -38.63 -15.38
CA GLY A 102 19.42 -38.15 -14.07
C GLY A 102 17.95 -37.78 -13.89
N GLU A 103 17.23 -37.20 -14.86
CA GLU A 103 15.89 -36.64 -14.57
C GLU A 103 14.74 -37.45 -15.19
N GLN A 104 14.32 -38.52 -14.51
CA GLN A 104 12.99 -39.09 -14.74
C GLN A 104 11.93 -38.09 -14.25
N LEU A 105 11.27 -37.41 -15.20
CA LEU A 105 10.19 -36.44 -14.92
C LEU A 105 8.84 -37.10 -14.62
N THR A 106 8.75 -38.43 -14.65
CA THR A 106 7.49 -39.15 -14.49
C THR A 106 6.98 -39.04 -13.06
N SER A 107 5.77 -38.51 -12.91
CA SER A 107 5.07 -38.38 -11.63
C SER A 107 4.34 -39.67 -11.25
N ARG A 108 3.39 -40.09 -12.08
CA ARG A 108 2.59 -41.31 -11.91
C ARG A 108 2.09 -41.78 -13.28
N ASP A 109 1.93 -43.09 -13.44
CA ASP A 109 1.47 -43.71 -14.70
C ASP A 109 2.32 -43.35 -15.93
N GLY A 110 3.62 -43.09 -15.74
CA GLY A 110 4.52 -42.64 -16.81
C GLY A 110 4.24 -41.23 -17.34
N LYS A 111 3.41 -40.43 -16.64
CA LYS A 111 3.03 -39.07 -17.04
C LYS A 111 3.66 -38.02 -16.14
N VAL A 112 3.90 -36.83 -16.70
CA VAL A 112 4.19 -35.62 -15.92
C VAL A 112 2.86 -35.01 -15.50
N VAL A 113 2.63 -34.94 -14.19
CA VAL A 113 1.38 -34.44 -13.61
C VAL A 113 1.60 -33.02 -13.09
N GLY A 114 0.72 -32.10 -13.48
CA GLY A 114 0.80 -30.73 -13.00
C GLY A 114 -0.52 -29.97 -12.99
N ILE A 115 -0.64 -29.04 -12.07
CA ILE A 115 -1.87 -28.27 -11.80
C ILE A 115 -1.52 -26.79 -11.61
N SER A 116 -2.44 -25.87 -11.90
CA SER A 116 -2.22 -24.47 -11.55
C SER A 116 -2.24 -24.31 -10.02
N ARG A 117 -1.44 -23.38 -9.48
CA ARG A 117 -1.44 -23.13 -8.03
C ARG A 117 -2.82 -22.69 -7.54
N GLY A 118 -3.51 -21.86 -8.31
CA GLY A 118 -4.86 -21.38 -8.00
C GLY A 118 -5.87 -22.53 -7.88
N ASP A 119 -5.89 -23.45 -8.85
CA ASP A 119 -6.83 -24.59 -8.83
C ASP A 119 -6.52 -25.55 -7.69
N MET A 120 -5.24 -25.79 -7.41
CA MET A 120 -4.82 -26.62 -6.28
C MET A 120 -5.29 -26.04 -4.93
N ARG A 121 -5.14 -24.71 -4.72
CA ARG A 121 -5.67 -24.04 -3.52
C ARG A 121 -7.19 -24.15 -3.43
N LYS A 122 -7.91 -23.92 -4.54
CA LYS A 122 -9.38 -24.04 -4.59
C LYS A 122 -9.84 -25.44 -4.18
N LEU A 123 -9.21 -26.48 -4.73
CA LEU A 123 -9.54 -27.87 -4.42
C LEU A 123 -9.25 -28.25 -2.96
N PHE A 124 -8.18 -27.73 -2.36
CA PHE A 124 -7.92 -27.97 -0.94
C PHE A 124 -8.88 -27.19 -0.03
N MET A 125 -9.28 -25.98 -0.44
CA MET A 125 -10.18 -25.15 0.35
C MET A 125 -11.64 -25.62 0.28
N GLU A 126 -12.07 -26.25 -0.82
CA GLU A 126 -13.48 -26.61 -1.07
C GLU A 126 -14.14 -27.26 0.14
N GLY A 127 -15.07 -26.57 0.81
CA GLY A 127 -15.78 -27.01 2.01
C GLY A 127 -15.13 -26.62 3.34
N LEU A 128 -14.10 -25.77 3.35
CA LEU A 128 -13.42 -25.19 4.53
C LEU A 128 -13.66 -23.68 4.65
N GLU A 129 -14.48 -23.08 3.78
CA GLU A 129 -14.60 -21.63 3.63
C GLU A 129 -14.94 -20.96 4.96
N ASN A 130 -15.79 -21.60 5.78
CA ASN A 130 -16.22 -21.10 7.08
C ASN A 130 -15.13 -21.16 8.17
N ASN A 131 -14.08 -21.98 7.97
CA ASN A 131 -12.93 -22.11 8.86
C ASN A 131 -11.80 -21.14 8.52
N VAL A 132 -11.90 -20.43 7.39
CA VAL A 132 -10.90 -19.43 6.96
C VAL A 132 -11.35 -18.03 7.39
N ARG A 133 -10.44 -17.26 7.98
CA ARG A 133 -10.59 -15.86 8.38
C ARG A 133 -9.64 -15.01 7.54
N TRP A 134 -10.20 -14.32 6.55
CA TRP A 134 -9.47 -13.45 5.62
C TRP A 134 -9.14 -12.10 6.25
N SER A 135 -8.23 -11.34 5.64
CA SER A 135 -7.77 -10.03 6.13
C SER A 135 -7.17 -10.04 7.54
N HIS A 136 -6.63 -11.19 7.98
CA HIS A 136 -5.95 -11.34 9.28
C HIS A 136 -4.45 -11.51 9.04
N HIS A 137 -3.72 -10.40 9.08
CA HIS A 137 -2.27 -10.41 8.90
C HIS A 137 -1.58 -10.75 10.23
N VAL A 138 -1.08 -11.97 10.36
CA VAL A 138 -0.35 -12.42 11.56
C VAL A 138 1.03 -11.76 11.60
N VAL A 139 1.41 -11.26 12.78
CA VAL A 139 2.71 -10.63 13.05
C VAL A 139 3.46 -11.31 14.20
N GLY A 140 2.83 -12.28 14.88
CA GLY A 140 3.44 -13.05 15.96
C GLY A 140 2.41 -13.91 16.68
N TYR A 141 2.82 -14.47 17.81
CA TYR A 141 1.94 -15.23 18.70
C TYR A 141 2.29 -15.05 20.18
N GLU A 142 1.29 -15.25 21.04
CA GLU A 142 1.46 -15.27 22.49
C GLU A 142 1.07 -16.64 23.04
N LYS A 143 1.92 -17.16 23.95
CA LYS A 143 1.60 -18.38 24.70
C LYS A 143 0.76 -18.00 25.92
N THR A 144 -0.23 -18.84 26.19
CA THR A 144 -1.03 -18.80 27.41
C THR A 144 -0.71 -20.04 28.24
N ASP A 145 -1.18 -20.10 29.49
CA ASP A 145 -0.96 -21.25 30.36
C ASP A 145 -1.41 -22.59 29.73
N ASN A 146 -2.44 -22.54 28.87
CA ASN A 146 -3.10 -23.73 28.33
C ASN A 146 -3.29 -23.70 26.80
N GLY A 147 -2.55 -22.86 26.07
CA GLY A 147 -2.80 -22.66 24.64
C GLY A 147 -1.95 -21.57 24.01
N VAL A 148 -2.34 -21.12 22.81
CA VAL A 148 -1.62 -20.11 22.03
C VAL A 148 -2.62 -19.19 21.32
N ARG A 149 -2.29 -17.92 21.17
CA ARG A 149 -3.05 -16.93 20.39
C ARG A 149 -2.17 -16.31 19.32
N LEU A 150 -2.74 -16.04 18.16
CA LEU A 150 -2.12 -15.24 17.13
C LEU A 150 -2.26 -13.76 17.45
N VAL A 151 -1.23 -12.99 17.13
CA VAL A 151 -1.23 -11.52 17.17
C VAL A 151 -1.33 -11.02 15.73
N PHE A 152 -2.29 -10.14 15.47
CA PHE A 152 -2.52 -9.57 14.15
C PHE A 152 -1.95 -8.15 14.03
N ALA A 153 -1.67 -7.71 12.80
CA ALA A 153 -1.05 -6.42 12.49
C ALA A 153 -1.91 -5.21 12.92
N ASP A 154 -3.23 -5.40 13.05
CA ASP A 154 -4.16 -4.38 13.57
C ASP A 154 -4.18 -4.30 15.11
N GLY A 155 -3.35 -5.12 15.78
CA GLY A 155 -3.25 -5.21 17.24
C GLY A 155 -4.30 -6.13 17.88
N SER A 156 -5.24 -6.68 17.11
CA SER A 156 -6.18 -7.68 17.62
C SER A 156 -5.51 -9.04 17.78
N MET A 157 -6.14 -9.95 18.54
CA MET A 157 -5.65 -11.30 18.78
C MET A 157 -6.71 -12.34 18.43
N SER A 158 -6.28 -13.53 18.03
CA SER A 158 -7.19 -14.65 17.78
C SER A 158 -7.83 -15.17 19.07
N GLU A 159 -8.87 -15.99 18.91
CA GLU A 159 -9.25 -16.92 19.96
C GLU A 159 -8.10 -17.87 20.33
N GLU A 160 -8.17 -18.43 21.53
CA GLU A 160 -7.13 -19.29 22.06
C GLU A 160 -7.20 -20.69 21.45
N GLY A 161 -6.12 -21.11 20.81
CA GLY A 161 -5.98 -22.44 20.24
C GLY A 161 -5.18 -23.40 21.11
N SER A 162 -5.30 -24.69 20.81
CA SER A 162 -4.53 -25.76 21.45
C SER A 162 -3.11 -25.90 20.88
N MET A 163 -2.93 -25.55 19.60
CA MET A 163 -1.67 -25.57 18.86
C MET A 163 -1.70 -24.49 17.76
N LEU A 164 -0.54 -23.99 17.37
CA LEU A 164 -0.33 -23.07 16.25
C LEU A 164 0.59 -23.71 15.20
N VAL A 165 0.18 -23.62 13.94
CA VAL A 165 1.00 -23.99 12.77
C VAL A 165 1.22 -22.78 11.88
N GLY A 166 2.47 -22.34 11.73
CA GLY A 166 2.85 -21.24 10.83
C GLY A 166 3.07 -21.71 9.39
N GLY A 167 2.25 -21.24 8.46
CA GLY A 167 2.30 -21.57 7.02
C GLY A 167 2.20 -20.34 6.11
N GLU A 168 2.71 -19.20 6.58
CA GLU A 168 2.64 -17.87 5.93
C GLU A 168 3.56 -17.74 4.71
N GLY A 169 4.46 -18.71 4.52
CA GLY A 169 5.47 -18.73 3.48
C GLY A 169 6.74 -17.97 3.84
N VAL A 170 7.45 -17.48 2.84
CA VAL A 170 8.85 -17.01 2.96
C VAL A 170 9.11 -15.87 3.97
N LYS A 171 8.07 -15.16 4.42
CA LYS A 171 8.15 -14.09 5.43
C LYS A 171 7.41 -14.43 6.72
N SER A 172 7.38 -15.72 7.09
CA SER A 172 6.63 -16.21 8.25
C SER A 172 7.10 -15.58 9.56
N ALA A 173 6.21 -14.82 10.20
CA ALA A 173 6.43 -14.22 11.50
C ALA A 173 6.48 -15.30 12.59
N VAL A 174 5.62 -16.33 12.46
CA VAL A 174 5.62 -17.48 13.37
C VAL A 174 6.94 -18.24 13.31
N ALA A 175 7.51 -18.44 12.12
CA ALA A 175 8.81 -19.11 11.96
C ALA A 175 9.96 -18.28 12.55
N GLY A 176 9.96 -16.97 12.29
CA GLY A 176 10.92 -16.05 12.89
C GLY A 176 10.91 -16.11 14.41
N GLN A 177 9.70 -16.04 15.00
CA GLN A 177 9.53 -16.08 16.45
C GLN A 177 9.87 -17.44 17.07
N LEU A 178 9.44 -18.55 16.46
CA LEU A 178 9.71 -19.90 16.94
C LEU A 178 11.21 -20.22 16.94
N ALA A 179 11.89 -19.90 15.84
CA ALA A 179 13.29 -20.26 15.65
C ALA A 179 14.28 -19.18 16.12
N GLY A 180 13.80 -18.07 16.70
CA GLY A 180 14.63 -16.94 17.11
C GLY A 180 15.45 -16.35 15.94
N GLY A 181 14.89 -16.34 14.73
CA GLY A 181 15.57 -15.87 13.52
C GLY A 181 16.60 -16.83 12.92
N ALA A 182 16.71 -18.08 13.40
CA ALA A 182 17.62 -19.06 12.81
C ALA A 182 17.24 -19.46 11.38
N ILE A 183 15.93 -19.50 11.08
CA ILE A 183 15.42 -19.79 9.72
C ILE A 183 15.63 -18.56 8.84
N LYS A 184 16.55 -18.66 7.88
CA LYS A 184 16.90 -17.58 6.93
C LYS A 184 16.49 -17.93 5.51
N VAL A 185 15.93 -16.95 4.80
CA VAL A 185 15.59 -17.00 3.38
C VAL A 185 16.33 -15.88 2.66
N TYR A 186 17.11 -16.25 1.65
CA TYR A 186 18.01 -15.38 0.90
C TYR A 186 17.38 -14.95 -0.42
N ASP A 187 17.58 -13.67 -0.81
CA ASP A 187 17.34 -13.21 -2.19
C ASP A 187 18.53 -13.63 -3.06
N LEU A 188 18.28 -14.41 -4.11
CA LEU A 188 19.33 -14.95 -4.97
C LEU A 188 19.74 -14.00 -6.10
N GLY A 189 19.20 -12.78 -6.15
CA GLY A 189 19.42 -11.81 -7.23
C GLY A 189 18.74 -12.16 -8.56
N SER A 190 18.40 -13.43 -8.76
CA SER A 190 17.62 -13.91 -9.90
C SER A 190 16.17 -13.45 -9.81
N ARG A 191 15.56 -13.25 -10.97
CA ARG A 191 14.20 -12.71 -11.12
C ARG A 191 13.44 -13.55 -12.11
N GLY A 192 12.12 -13.60 -11.96
CA GLY A 192 11.27 -14.35 -12.88
C GLY A 192 10.01 -13.60 -13.29
N ILE A 193 9.44 -14.04 -14.39
CA ILE A 193 8.16 -13.56 -14.91
C ILE A 193 7.32 -14.79 -15.24
N HIS A 194 6.08 -14.80 -14.75
CA HIS A 194 5.07 -15.74 -15.19
C HIS A 194 4.16 -15.07 -16.20
N GLY A 195 3.73 -15.84 -17.20
CA GLY A 195 2.76 -15.40 -18.17
C GLY A 195 1.90 -16.56 -18.65
N GLN A 196 0.82 -16.23 -19.34
CA GLN A 196 -0.06 -17.18 -20.00
C GLN A 196 -0.34 -16.70 -21.41
N ALA A 197 -0.56 -17.63 -22.33
CA ALA A 197 -1.02 -17.33 -23.68
C ALA A 197 -2.08 -18.36 -24.10
N PRO A 198 -2.94 -18.05 -25.08
CA PRO A 198 -3.87 -19.02 -25.67
C PRO A 198 -3.12 -20.25 -26.18
N THR A 199 -3.75 -21.43 -26.10
CA THR A 199 -3.12 -22.69 -26.54
C THR A 199 -2.59 -22.67 -27.97
N THR A 200 -3.25 -21.90 -28.86
CA THR A 200 -2.83 -21.70 -30.26
C THR A 200 -1.43 -21.11 -30.38
N ALA A 201 -0.97 -20.32 -29.41
CA ALA A 201 0.39 -19.79 -29.38
C ALA A 201 1.46 -20.89 -29.22
N PHE A 202 1.09 -22.07 -28.72
CA PHE A 202 2.02 -23.17 -28.43
C PHE A 202 2.08 -24.22 -29.53
N GLN A 203 1.28 -24.08 -30.60
CA GLN A 203 1.16 -25.08 -31.69
C GLN A 203 2.52 -25.45 -32.30
N ASN A 204 3.42 -24.47 -32.43
CA ASN A 204 4.74 -24.67 -33.04
C ASN A 204 5.72 -25.52 -32.19
N LEU A 205 5.42 -25.75 -30.90
CA LEU A 205 6.22 -26.60 -30.02
C LEU A 205 5.86 -28.10 -30.17
N GLY A 206 4.58 -28.37 -30.45
CA GLY A 206 3.97 -29.68 -30.34
C GLY A 206 3.70 -30.09 -28.89
N GLU A 207 3.28 -31.33 -28.67
CA GLU A 207 3.01 -31.86 -27.34
C GLU A 207 4.30 -32.17 -26.56
N GLY A 208 4.33 -31.88 -25.26
CA GLY A 208 5.48 -32.20 -24.41
C GLY A 208 5.75 -31.18 -23.31
N VAL A 209 6.90 -31.35 -22.64
CA VAL A 209 7.43 -30.40 -21.65
C VAL A 209 8.68 -29.78 -22.24
N PHE A 210 8.67 -28.45 -22.35
CA PHE A 210 9.70 -27.71 -23.07
C PHE A 210 10.53 -26.86 -22.12
N ARG A 211 11.82 -26.84 -22.41
CA ARG A 211 12.80 -25.93 -21.83
C ARG A 211 13.36 -25.06 -22.95
N ILE A 212 13.34 -23.76 -22.78
CA ILE A 212 13.89 -22.80 -23.74
C ILE A 212 14.99 -22.04 -23.00
N VAL A 213 16.21 -22.04 -23.53
CA VAL A 213 17.37 -21.44 -22.87
C VAL A 213 18.07 -20.50 -23.83
N ASP A 214 18.17 -19.24 -23.46
CA ASP A 214 18.92 -18.21 -24.17
C ASP A 214 20.12 -17.78 -23.34
N ASP A 215 21.29 -18.31 -23.67
CA ASP A 215 22.59 -18.04 -23.05
C ASP A 215 23.54 -17.26 -23.98
N LYS A 216 23.11 -16.98 -25.22
CA LYS A 216 23.96 -16.38 -26.27
C LYS A 216 23.70 -14.90 -26.49
N SER A 217 22.49 -14.42 -26.24
CA SER A 217 22.09 -13.06 -26.61
C SER A 217 21.88 -12.10 -25.43
N GLN A 218 22.04 -12.60 -24.20
CA GLN A 218 21.72 -11.86 -23.00
C GLN A 218 22.90 -11.02 -22.50
N PRO A 219 22.65 -9.82 -21.94
CA PRO A 219 23.70 -8.94 -21.46
C PRO A 219 24.52 -9.60 -20.33
N ASN A 220 25.82 -9.26 -20.27
CA ASN A 220 26.78 -9.72 -19.25
C ASN A 220 27.02 -11.25 -19.19
N GLY A 221 26.66 -12.02 -20.23
CA GLY A 221 26.83 -13.47 -20.24
C GLY A 221 25.88 -14.23 -19.30
N GLY A 222 24.79 -13.58 -18.86
CA GLY A 222 23.70 -14.25 -18.13
C GLY A 222 22.83 -15.11 -19.05
N GLN A 223 21.85 -15.81 -18.49
CA GLN A 223 20.92 -16.64 -19.27
C GLN A 223 19.46 -16.34 -18.92
N VAL A 224 18.58 -16.48 -19.91
CA VAL A 224 17.12 -16.54 -19.74
C VAL A 224 16.66 -17.98 -19.95
N PHE A 225 15.94 -18.49 -18.96
CA PHE A 225 15.37 -19.82 -18.94
C PHE A 225 13.85 -19.72 -18.96
N VAL A 226 13.19 -20.46 -19.85
CA VAL A 226 11.72 -20.59 -19.88
C VAL A 226 11.32 -22.05 -19.82
N ILE A 227 10.34 -22.36 -18.98
CA ILE A 227 9.70 -23.68 -18.88
C ILE A 227 8.21 -23.57 -19.19
N THR A 228 7.71 -24.51 -19.99
CA THR A 228 6.29 -24.63 -20.31
C THR A 228 5.92 -26.09 -20.63
N ASN A 229 4.63 -26.40 -20.65
CA ASN A 229 4.11 -27.71 -21.00
C ASN A 229 2.88 -27.59 -21.90
N VAL A 230 2.85 -28.41 -22.94
CA VAL A 230 1.76 -28.50 -23.92
C VAL A 230 1.07 -29.84 -23.71
N ARG A 231 -0.23 -29.81 -23.42
CA ARG A 231 -1.05 -30.99 -23.14
C ARG A 231 -1.63 -31.55 -24.42
N ALA A 232 -1.69 -32.88 -24.49
CA ALA A 232 -2.31 -33.57 -25.60
C ALA A 232 -3.82 -33.27 -25.66
N GLY A 233 -4.33 -32.96 -26.85
CA GLY A 233 -5.77 -32.69 -27.09
C GLY A 233 -6.29 -31.31 -26.68
N ASP A 234 -5.48 -30.47 -26.02
CA ASP A 234 -5.87 -29.10 -25.61
C ASP A 234 -5.29 -28.02 -26.56
N MET A 235 -4.40 -28.39 -27.49
CA MET A 235 -3.62 -27.43 -28.31
C MET A 235 -4.46 -26.61 -29.29
N ASP A 236 -5.63 -27.13 -29.69
CA ASP A 236 -6.57 -26.48 -30.62
C ASP A 236 -7.78 -25.85 -29.91
N ARG A 237 -7.66 -25.60 -28.59
CA ARG A 237 -8.72 -25.06 -27.73
C ARG A 237 -8.38 -23.62 -27.34
N PRO A 238 -8.72 -22.59 -28.14
CA PRO A 238 -8.33 -21.20 -27.88
C PRO A 238 -8.99 -20.61 -26.63
N ASP A 239 -10.02 -21.27 -26.09
CA ASP A 239 -10.65 -20.96 -24.81
C ASP A 239 -9.79 -21.33 -23.58
N ILE A 240 -8.68 -22.03 -23.81
CA ILE A 240 -7.75 -22.46 -22.76
C ILE A 240 -6.43 -21.66 -22.91
N ASN A 241 -5.87 -21.27 -21.78
CA ASN A 241 -4.53 -20.66 -21.73
C ASN A 241 -3.51 -21.68 -21.18
N PHE A 242 -2.33 -21.74 -21.77
CA PHE A 242 -1.17 -22.41 -21.18
C PHE A 242 -0.22 -21.38 -20.56
N GLY A 243 0.34 -21.76 -19.41
CA GLY A 243 1.29 -20.93 -18.70
C GLY A 243 2.73 -21.22 -19.09
N TRP A 244 3.59 -20.22 -18.94
CA TRP A 244 5.03 -20.35 -19.01
C TRP A 244 5.67 -19.61 -17.84
N THR A 245 6.88 -20.03 -17.48
CA THR A 245 7.68 -19.40 -16.42
C THR A 245 9.04 -19.05 -16.98
N MET A 246 9.37 -17.75 -16.95
CA MET A 246 10.66 -17.20 -17.31
C MET A 246 11.47 -16.91 -16.05
N ILE A 247 12.76 -17.23 -16.08
CA ILE A 247 13.74 -16.93 -15.04
C ILE A 247 14.98 -16.38 -15.72
N GLY A 248 15.46 -15.23 -15.27
CA GLY A 248 16.75 -14.70 -15.69
C GLY A 248 17.78 -14.82 -14.58
N SER A 249 19.03 -15.06 -14.98
CA SER A 249 20.20 -14.90 -14.12
C SER A 249 20.21 -13.54 -13.42
N PRO A 250 20.95 -13.40 -12.30
CA PRO A 250 21.07 -12.12 -11.60
C PRO A 250 21.45 -10.99 -12.56
N GLY A 251 20.65 -9.92 -12.55
CA GLY A 251 20.87 -8.73 -13.40
C GLY A 251 20.34 -8.81 -14.83
N VAL A 252 19.83 -9.96 -15.31
CA VAL A 252 19.24 -10.10 -16.65
C VAL A 252 17.86 -9.44 -16.72
N ILE A 253 16.94 -9.86 -15.85
CA ILE A 253 15.61 -9.24 -15.77
C ILE A 253 15.69 -8.09 -14.75
N LYS A 254 15.62 -6.86 -15.25
CA LYS A 254 15.64 -5.64 -14.42
C LYS A 254 14.24 -5.06 -14.33
N ALA A 255 13.73 -4.94 -13.11
CA ALA A 255 12.49 -4.23 -12.87
C ALA A 255 12.75 -2.71 -12.93
N PRO A 256 11.88 -1.92 -13.59
CA PRO A 256 11.94 -0.47 -13.51
C PRO A 256 11.91 0.00 -12.04
N ASN A 257 12.81 0.92 -11.68
CA ASN A 257 12.94 1.47 -10.32
C ASN A 257 13.12 0.41 -9.22
N ASP A 258 13.66 -0.77 -9.55
CA ASP A 258 13.73 -1.92 -8.62
C ASP A 258 12.36 -2.30 -8.01
N ASN A 259 11.26 -1.96 -8.70
CA ASN A 259 9.92 -2.33 -8.26
C ASN A 259 9.59 -3.77 -8.66
N TYR A 260 9.76 -4.68 -7.71
CA TYR A 260 9.53 -6.12 -7.92
C TYR A 260 8.09 -6.57 -7.67
N THR A 261 7.14 -5.64 -7.61
CA THR A 261 5.70 -5.91 -7.49
C THR A 261 4.93 -5.77 -8.80
N ILE A 262 5.65 -5.53 -9.91
CA ILE A 262 5.04 -5.33 -11.22
C ILE A 262 4.21 -6.53 -11.67
N THR A 263 3.01 -6.22 -12.15
CA THR A 263 2.07 -7.16 -12.75
C THR A 263 1.45 -6.49 -13.98
N GLY A 264 0.81 -7.27 -14.84
CA GLY A 264 0.13 -6.74 -16.01
C GLY A 264 1.10 -6.30 -17.13
N PRO A 265 0.70 -5.28 -17.93
CA PRO A 265 1.46 -4.83 -19.10
C PRO A 265 2.95 -4.53 -18.87
N PRO A 266 3.39 -3.92 -17.75
CA PRO A 266 4.83 -3.70 -17.50
C PRO A 266 5.64 -5.00 -17.44
N ALA A 267 5.12 -6.05 -16.78
CA ALA A 267 5.79 -7.35 -16.72
C ALA A 267 5.78 -8.05 -18.09
N ALA A 268 4.67 -7.93 -18.83
CA ALA A 268 4.57 -8.43 -20.20
C ALA A 268 5.58 -7.76 -21.14
N GLN A 269 5.74 -6.44 -21.04
CA GLN A 269 6.68 -5.67 -21.87
C GLN A 269 8.13 -6.11 -21.65
N ILE A 270 8.53 -6.40 -20.41
CA ILE A 270 9.87 -6.93 -20.12
C ILE A 270 10.07 -8.30 -20.78
N ALA A 271 9.10 -9.21 -20.62
CA ALA A 271 9.17 -10.53 -21.24
C ALA A 271 9.23 -10.44 -22.78
N LYS A 272 8.41 -9.58 -23.40
CA LYS A 272 8.42 -9.32 -24.84
C LYS A 272 9.74 -8.71 -25.31
N SER A 273 10.29 -7.76 -24.56
CA SER A 273 11.60 -7.17 -24.88
C SER A 273 12.72 -8.20 -24.89
N LEU A 274 12.77 -9.06 -23.87
CA LEU A 274 13.79 -10.11 -23.72
C LEU A 274 13.70 -11.22 -24.78
N THR A 275 12.53 -11.37 -25.40
CA THR A 275 12.23 -12.44 -26.36
C THR A 275 12.00 -11.90 -27.78
N SER A 276 12.18 -10.60 -28.00
CA SER A 276 11.87 -9.92 -29.28
C SER A 276 12.66 -10.44 -30.46
N HIS A 277 13.86 -10.97 -30.24
CA HIS A 277 14.74 -11.57 -31.26
C HIS A 277 14.62 -13.10 -31.36
N TRP A 278 13.73 -13.73 -30.58
CA TRP A 278 13.54 -15.18 -30.61
C TRP A 278 12.79 -15.64 -31.86
N HIS A 279 13.05 -16.87 -32.27
CA HIS A 279 12.50 -17.52 -33.44
C HIS A 279 10.97 -17.67 -33.36
N GLU A 280 10.29 -17.60 -34.51
CA GLU A 280 8.83 -17.74 -34.70
C GLU A 280 8.21 -19.05 -34.13
N ARG A 281 9.06 -20.01 -33.73
CA ARG A 281 8.63 -21.23 -33.05
C ARG A 281 8.24 -20.97 -31.59
N VAL A 282 8.94 -20.05 -30.91
CA VAL A 282 8.75 -19.76 -29.48
C VAL A 282 8.19 -18.36 -29.25
N LYS A 283 8.43 -17.42 -30.17
CA LYS A 283 7.99 -16.02 -30.09
C LYS A 283 6.48 -15.85 -29.82
N PRO A 284 5.57 -16.64 -30.43
CA PRO A 284 4.13 -16.48 -30.20
C PRO A 284 3.69 -16.66 -28.73
N LEU A 285 4.46 -17.38 -27.90
CA LEU A 285 4.18 -17.54 -26.47
C LEU A 285 4.18 -16.21 -25.72
N PHE A 286 4.97 -15.24 -26.20
CA PHE A 286 5.16 -13.93 -25.59
C PHE A 286 4.36 -12.87 -26.33
N ASP A 287 4.34 -12.88 -27.67
CA ASP A 287 3.60 -11.89 -28.44
C ASP A 287 2.08 -11.95 -28.18
N ASN A 288 1.55 -13.17 -28.08
CA ASN A 288 0.12 -13.43 -27.85
C ASN A 288 -0.22 -13.65 -26.37
N MET A 289 0.67 -13.28 -25.44
CA MET A 289 0.40 -13.47 -24.03
C MET A 289 -0.76 -12.60 -23.53
N VAL A 290 -1.49 -13.10 -22.54
CA VAL A 290 -2.50 -12.36 -21.80
C VAL A 290 -1.77 -11.38 -20.87
N GLU A 291 -1.57 -10.15 -21.34
CA GLU A 291 -0.71 -9.17 -20.65
C GLU A 291 -1.15 -8.87 -19.23
N SER A 292 -2.46 -8.82 -18.96
CA SER A 292 -3.02 -8.56 -17.62
C SER A 292 -2.63 -9.62 -16.58
N GLU A 293 -2.28 -10.83 -17.03
CA GLU A 293 -1.92 -11.96 -16.17
C GLU A 293 -0.40 -12.13 -16.01
N ALA A 294 0.39 -11.25 -16.62
CA ALA A 294 1.84 -11.26 -16.44
C ALA A 294 2.20 -10.86 -15.01
N ALA A 295 3.07 -11.61 -14.34
CA ALA A 295 3.45 -11.32 -12.97
C ALA A 295 4.93 -11.54 -12.72
N PHE A 296 5.56 -10.54 -12.11
CA PHE A 296 6.94 -10.62 -11.67
C PHE A 296 7.05 -11.31 -10.32
N TRP A 297 8.18 -11.99 -10.08
CA TRP A 297 8.52 -12.51 -8.77
C TRP A 297 10.03 -12.60 -8.53
N LYS A 298 10.41 -12.55 -7.25
CA LYS A 298 11.79 -12.73 -6.81
C LYS A 298 12.08 -14.21 -6.59
N ILE A 299 13.27 -14.65 -7.00
CA ILE A 299 13.73 -16.00 -6.71
C ILE A 299 14.47 -15.98 -5.37
N SER A 300 13.91 -16.69 -4.39
CA SER A 300 14.46 -16.82 -3.04
C SER A 300 14.70 -18.28 -2.66
N CYS A 301 15.56 -18.52 -1.68
CA CYS A 301 15.81 -19.86 -1.15
C CYS A 301 16.20 -19.82 0.32
N SER A 302 15.75 -20.80 1.09
CA SER A 302 16.29 -21.08 2.43
C SER A 302 17.77 -21.45 2.35
N SER A 303 18.45 -21.37 3.50
CA SER A 303 19.87 -21.70 3.60
C SER A 303 20.24 -23.02 2.90
N PRO A 304 21.21 -23.03 1.97
CA PRO A 304 21.68 -24.25 1.32
C PRO A 304 22.38 -25.20 2.30
N ASN A 305 22.69 -24.76 3.52
CA ASN A 305 23.20 -25.63 4.58
C ASN A 305 22.10 -26.58 5.12
N GLY A 306 20.83 -26.26 4.89
CA GLY A 306 19.67 -27.04 5.32
C GLY A 306 18.77 -26.31 6.31
N VAL A 307 17.80 -27.04 6.86
CA VAL A 307 16.89 -26.52 7.88
C VAL A 307 17.62 -26.48 9.24
N PRO A 308 17.78 -25.30 9.87
CA PRO A 308 18.56 -25.13 11.10
C PRO A 308 17.80 -25.64 12.31
N GLU A 309 18.46 -26.24 13.31
CA GLU A 309 17.81 -26.69 14.55
C GLU A 309 17.35 -25.52 15.45
N TRP A 310 16.22 -25.68 16.13
CA TRP A 310 15.73 -24.78 17.19
C TRP A 310 15.12 -25.60 18.34
N PRO A 311 15.05 -25.04 19.57
CA PRO A 311 14.37 -25.71 20.68
C PRO A 311 12.90 -25.98 20.34
N ASN A 312 12.48 -27.24 20.44
CA ASN A 312 11.10 -27.63 20.14
C ASN A 312 10.11 -26.93 21.08
N ASP A 313 9.01 -26.42 20.53
CA ASP A 313 7.84 -25.98 21.29
C ASP A 313 6.71 -27.02 21.09
N PRO A 314 6.11 -27.55 22.16
CA PRO A 314 5.08 -28.57 22.06
C PRO A 314 3.77 -28.06 21.44
N ARG A 315 3.56 -26.73 21.36
CA ARG A 315 2.33 -26.12 20.86
C ARG A 315 2.53 -25.30 19.59
N VAL A 316 3.75 -25.07 19.12
CA VAL A 316 4.01 -24.22 17.96
C VAL A 316 4.97 -24.91 16.99
N THR A 317 4.59 -24.99 15.72
CA THR A 317 5.48 -25.50 14.65
C THR A 317 5.18 -24.80 13.31
N VAL A 318 5.91 -25.16 12.25
CA VAL A 318 5.85 -24.48 10.94
C VAL A 318 5.88 -25.45 9.76
N VAL A 319 5.28 -25.06 8.64
CA VAL A 319 5.15 -25.89 7.43
C VAL A 319 5.45 -25.10 6.15
N GLY A 320 5.86 -25.81 5.09
CA GLY A 320 6.06 -25.24 3.76
C GLY A 320 7.18 -24.20 3.69
N ASP A 321 6.99 -23.22 2.82
CA ASP A 321 7.97 -22.15 2.58
C ASP A 321 8.28 -21.29 3.82
N ALA A 322 7.51 -21.43 4.92
CA ALA A 322 7.83 -20.81 6.21
C ALA A 322 9.13 -21.34 6.82
N VAL A 323 9.57 -22.55 6.44
CA VAL A 323 10.77 -23.21 6.97
C VAL A 323 11.76 -23.58 5.86
N HIS A 324 11.28 -24.04 4.71
CA HIS A 324 12.13 -24.57 3.63
C HIS A 324 11.78 -24.00 2.27
N ALA A 325 11.76 -22.68 2.15
CA ALA A 325 11.60 -22.00 0.86
C ALA A 325 12.64 -22.50 -0.15
N MET A 326 12.22 -22.81 -1.37
CA MET A 326 13.07 -23.36 -2.42
C MET A 326 12.97 -22.56 -3.71
N THR A 327 14.03 -22.61 -4.52
CA THR A 327 14.01 -22.11 -5.89
C THR A 327 13.03 -22.95 -6.75
N PRO A 328 12.52 -22.40 -7.86
CA PRO A 328 11.71 -23.18 -8.80
C PRO A 328 12.50 -24.23 -9.59
N ALA A 329 13.84 -24.24 -9.55
CA ALA A 329 14.71 -25.06 -10.40
C ALA A 329 14.36 -26.56 -10.36
N GLY A 330 14.01 -27.06 -9.17
CA GLY A 330 13.66 -28.47 -8.98
C GLY A 330 12.17 -28.79 -9.00
N GLY A 331 11.29 -27.77 -8.98
CA GLY A 331 9.85 -27.99 -8.77
C GLY A 331 9.52 -28.71 -7.45
N ASN A 332 10.40 -28.67 -6.45
CA ASN A 332 10.28 -29.48 -5.23
C ASN A 332 9.52 -28.78 -4.10
N GLY A 333 9.48 -27.43 -4.05
CA GLY A 333 8.90 -26.68 -2.93
C GLY A 333 7.46 -27.09 -2.60
N ALA A 334 6.56 -27.08 -3.60
CA ALA A 334 5.17 -27.50 -3.39
C ALA A 334 5.05 -28.98 -2.97
N ASN A 335 5.93 -29.85 -3.46
CA ASN A 335 5.93 -31.29 -3.13
C ASN A 335 6.37 -31.52 -1.69
N THR A 336 7.40 -30.80 -1.23
CA THR A 336 7.84 -30.81 0.17
C THR A 336 6.76 -30.24 1.08
N ALA A 337 6.12 -29.14 0.68
CA ALA A 337 5.04 -28.51 1.43
C ALA A 337 3.83 -29.43 1.64
N VAL A 338 3.40 -30.19 0.62
CA VAL A 338 2.29 -31.16 0.81
C VAL A 338 2.71 -32.39 1.62
N ARG A 339 3.99 -32.77 1.58
CA ARG A 339 4.55 -33.82 2.44
C ARG A 339 4.50 -33.41 3.92
N ASP A 340 4.82 -32.15 4.23
CA ASP A 340 4.68 -31.62 5.60
C ASP A 340 3.24 -31.78 6.10
N SER A 341 2.27 -31.34 5.31
CA SER A 341 0.85 -31.40 5.66
C SER A 341 0.37 -32.82 5.90
N ALA A 342 0.82 -33.77 5.07
CA ALA A 342 0.46 -35.18 5.22
C ALA A 342 1.08 -35.79 6.49
N LEU A 343 2.36 -35.52 6.75
CA LEU A 343 3.07 -36.03 7.93
C LEU A 343 2.50 -35.42 9.22
N LEU A 344 2.45 -34.08 9.31
CA LEU A 344 1.96 -33.39 10.50
C LEU A 344 0.47 -33.73 10.75
N GLY A 345 -0.35 -33.74 9.70
CA GLY A 345 -1.76 -34.11 9.81
C GLY A 345 -1.96 -35.54 10.32
N LYS A 346 -1.12 -36.49 9.88
CA LYS A 346 -1.12 -37.87 10.40
C LYS A 346 -0.76 -37.90 11.88
N LEU A 347 0.34 -37.25 12.29
CA LEU A 347 0.80 -37.25 13.69
C LEU A 347 -0.24 -36.62 14.63
N ILE A 348 -0.89 -35.52 14.21
CA ILE A 348 -1.98 -34.90 14.97
C ILE A 348 -3.18 -35.85 15.06
N ALA A 349 -3.57 -36.51 13.96
CA ALA A 349 -4.69 -37.44 13.96
C ALA A 349 -4.44 -38.64 14.89
N GLU A 350 -3.23 -39.22 14.87
CA GLU A 350 -2.85 -40.30 15.78
C GLU A 350 -2.87 -39.85 17.25
N ALA A 351 -2.42 -38.63 17.55
CA ALA A 351 -2.51 -38.07 18.91
C ALA A 351 -3.95 -37.85 19.36
N TRP A 352 -4.81 -37.38 18.44
CA TRP A 352 -6.23 -37.21 18.68
C TRP A 352 -6.93 -38.54 19.00
N GLU A 353 -6.63 -39.58 18.22
CA GLU A 353 -7.20 -40.93 18.41
C GLU A 353 -6.74 -41.60 19.71
N ARG A 354 -5.50 -41.33 20.16
CA ARG A 354 -5.01 -41.80 21.47
C ARG A 354 -5.71 -41.13 22.66
N GLY A 355 -6.43 -40.04 22.44
CA GLY A 355 -7.09 -39.29 23.51
C GLY A 355 -6.15 -38.31 24.24
N ASP A 356 -5.07 -37.86 23.59
CA ASP A 356 -4.14 -36.88 24.15
C ASP A 356 -4.82 -35.50 24.40
N GLY A 357 -6.02 -35.29 23.84
CA GLY A 357 -6.78 -34.06 23.98
C GLY A 357 -6.09 -32.89 23.30
N ASP A 358 -5.88 -31.79 24.03
CA ASP A 358 -5.21 -30.56 23.58
C ASP A 358 -3.72 -30.50 23.96
N ARG A 359 -3.13 -31.64 24.37
CA ARG A 359 -1.74 -31.72 24.85
C ARG A 359 -0.73 -31.99 23.74
N TRP A 360 -1.15 -32.61 22.63
CA TRP A 360 -0.35 -32.89 21.44
C TRP A 360 1.07 -33.43 21.71
N THR A 361 1.19 -34.32 22.71
CA THR A 361 2.47 -34.73 23.27
C THR A 361 3.37 -35.38 22.22
N GLY A 362 4.56 -34.81 22.01
CA GLY A 362 5.58 -35.31 21.07
C GLY A 362 5.27 -35.08 19.58
N VAL A 363 4.14 -34.46 19.23
CA VAL A 363 3.73 -34.27 17.82
C VAL A 363 4.68 -33.35 17.07
N THR A 364 4.96 -32.15 17.62
CA THR A 364 5.83 -31.17 16.96
C THR A 364 7.27 -31.67 16.88
N GLU A 365 7.76 -32.33 17.94
CA GLU A 365 9.11 -32.91 17.99
C GLU A 365 9.31 -33.99 16.91
N ALA A 366 8.36 -34.94 16.81
CA ALA A 366 8.42 -36.01 15.81
C ALA A 366 8.37 -35.45 14.37
N TYR A 367 7.47 -34.49 14.14
CA TYR A 367 7.33 -33.83 12.85
C TYR A 367 8.62 -33.07 12.47
N GLU A 368 9.13 -32.21 13.36
CA GLU A 368 10.30 -31.39 13.08
C GLU A 368 11.54 -32.24 12.81
N LYS A 369 11.70 -33.35 13.53
CA LYS A 369 12.80 -34.30 13.32
C LYS A 369 12.82 -34.88 11.91
N GLU A 370 11.67 -35.36 11.42
CA GLU A 370 11.59 -35.91 10.06
C GLU A 370 11.66 -34.82 8.99
N MET A 371 10.95 -33.70 9.20
CA MET A 371 10.90 -32.58 8.27
C MET A 371 12.29 -32.01 7.98
N ARG A 372 13.12 -31.84 9.00
CA ARG A 372 14.50 -31.36 8.84
C ARG A 372 15.31 -32.21 7.86
N ILE A 373 15.11 -33.52 7.83
CA ILE A 373 15.87 -34.43 6.98
C ILE A 373 15.48 -34.20 5.52
N TYR A 374 14.22 -34.45 5.17
CA TYR A 374 13.80 -34.40 3.77
C TYR A 374 13.78 -32.98 3.21
N ALA A 375 13.48 -31.97 4.04
CA ALA A 375 13.49 -30.58 3.60
C ALA A 375 14.91 -30.08 3.35
N THR A 376 15.89 -30.47 4.18
CA THR A 376 17.30 -30.14 3.96
C THR A 376 17.81 -30.72 2.64
N GLU A 377 17.51 -31.98 2.36
CA GLU A 377 17.87 -32.62 1.09
C GLU A 377 17.25 -31.87 -0.11
N ALA A 378 15.97 -31.51 0.00
CA ALA A 378 15.26 -30.80 -1.06
C ALA A 378 15.78 -29.37 -1.29
N VAL A 379 16.07 -28.60 -0.23
CA VAL A 379 16.68 -27.26 -0.34
C VAL A 379 18.05 -27.36 -1.01
N LYS A 380 18.90 -28.30 -0.57
CA LYS A 380 20.24 -28.53 -1.14
C LYS A 380 20.17 -28.86 -2.63
N ALA A 381 19.30 -29.79 -3.01
CA ALA A 381 19.12 -30.16 -4.41
C ALA A 381 18.60 -28.97 -5.24
N SER A 382 17.63 -28.22 -4.71
CA SER A 382 17.05 -27.06 -5.41
C SER A 382 18.08 -25.95 -5.62
N TYR A 383 18.90 -25.67 -4.60
CA TYR A 383 19.97 -24.69 -4.70
C TYR A 383 21.05 -25.14 -5.70
N ALA A 384 21.52 -26.38 -5.65
CA ALA A 384 22.51 -26.90 -6.58
C ALA A 384 22.04 -26.83 -8.04
N MET A 385 20.78 -27.17 -8.31
CA MET A 385 20.19 -27.00 -9.64
C MET A 385 20.11 -25.53 -10.06
N ALA A 386 19.74 -24.64 -9.14
CA ALA A 386 19.63 -23.21 -9.42
C ALA A 386 21.00 -22.57 -9.70
N SER A 387 22.06 -22.98 -8.99
CA SER A 387 23.43 -22.55 -9.28
C SER A 387 23.87 -22.94 -10.69
N GLY A 388 23.60 -24.18 -11.11
CA GLY A 388 23.92 -24.65 -12.46
C GLY A 388 23.04 -24.04 -13.56
N GLN A 389 21.73 -23.91 -13.32
CA GLN A 389 20.74 -23.49 -14.33
C GLN A 389 20.53 -21.99 -14.43
N PHE A 390 20.82 -21.23 -13.37
CA PHE A 390 20.58 -19.78 -13.33
C PHE A 390 21.85 -18.98 -13.06
N GLY A 391 23.00 -19.64 -12.87
CA GLY A 391 24.27 -18.97 -12.59
C GLY A 391 24.29 -18.28 -11.22
N ILE A 392 23.60 -18.86 -10.23
CA ILE A 392 23.49 -18.31 -8.88
C ILE A 392 24.71 -18.74 -8.06
N ASP A 393 25.39 -17.74 -7.50
CA ASP A 393 26.44 -17.90 -6.50
C ASP A 393 26.19 -16.89 -5.37
N ILE A 394 25.79 -17.37 -4.19
CA ILE A 394 25.51 -16.51 -3.04
C ILE A 394 26.59 -16.67 -1.95
N ASP A 395 27.11 -15.54 -1.50
CA ASP A 395 27.87 -15.45 -0.27
C ASP A 395 26.89 -15.36 0.91
N LEU A 396 26.69 -16.45 1.64
CA LEU A 396 25.71 -16.52 2.74
C LEU A 396 25.97 -15.54 3.88
N GLU A 397 27.20 -15.01 4.00
CA GLU A 397 27.54 -13.99 5.01
C GLU A 397 27.13 -12.58 4.57
N LYS A 398 27.09 -12.32 3.26
CA LYS A 398 26.79 -11.00 2.69
C LYS A 398 25.42 -10.92 2.03
N ALA A 399 24.81 -12.05 1.70
CA ALA A 399 23.56 -12.11 0.98
C ALA A 399 22.40 -11.59 1.85
N PRO A 400 21.58 -10.64 1.33
CA PRO A 400 20.46 -10.10 2.09
C PRO A 400 19.42 -11.19 2.34
N THR A 401 18.90 -11.23 3.56
CA THR A 401 17.78 -12.10 3.93
C THR A 401 16.46 -11.34 3.84
N ILE A 402 15.42 -11.97 3.31
CA ILE A 402 14.11 -11.32 3.08
C ILE A 402 13.14 -11.47 4.26
N ASN A 403 13.56 -12.22 5.29
CA ASN A 403 12.75 -12.63 6.44
C ASN A 403 13.45 -12.33 7.77
N GLU A 404 14.18 -11.21 7.86
CA GLU A 404 14.87 -10.82 9.09
C GLU A 404 13.89 -10.77 10.26
N TYR A 405 14.16 -11.62 11.25
CA TYR A 405 13.41 -11.65 12.49
C TYR A 405 14.03 -10.66 13.46
N VAL A 406 13.26 -9.65 13.84
CA VAL A 406 13.59 -8.73 14.92
C VAL A 406 12.85 -9.23 16.16
N ALA A 407 13.59 -9.70 17.16
CA ALA A 407 12.99 -10.18 18.40
C ALA A 407 12.16 -9.05 19.03
N PRO A 408 10.90 -9.30 19.41
CA PRO A 408 10.11 -8.29 20.08
C PRO A 408 10.72 -8.02 21.45
N ASN A 409 11.31 -6.82 21.63
CA ASN A 409 11.53 -6.28 22.97
C ASN A 409 10.14 -6.16 23.60
N TYR A 410 9.84 -6.98 24.62
CA TYR A 410 8.59 -6.91 25.35
C TYR A 410 8.50 -5.59 26.11
N ALA A 411 8.05 -4.57 25.38
CA ALA A 411 7.55 -3.30 25.84
C ALA A 411 6.54 -2.82 24.79
N SER A 412 5.30 -3.28 24.96
CA SER A 412 4.06 -2.70 24.42
C SER A 412 4.08 -2.09 23.01
N CYS A 413 3.61 -2.90 22.05
CA CYS A 413 3.04 -2.55 20.75
C CYS A 413 4.03 -1.88 19.77
N GLU A 414 4.04 -2.26 18.49
CA GLU A 414 4.68 -1.46 17.44
C GLU A 414 4.03 -1.76 16.09
N TYR A 415 3.80 -0.68 15.35
CA TYR A 415 3.07 -0.57 14.10
C TYR A 415 4.06 -0.80 12.95
N PHE A 416 3.77 -1.71 12.01
CA PHE A 416 4.63 -1.96 10.85
C PHE A 416 4.12 -1.21 9.63
N ASP A 417 5.01 -0.50 8.96
CA ASP A 417 4.76 0.05 7.63
C ASP A 417 5.90 -0.25 6.64
N ALA A 418 5.58 0.01 5.38
CA ALA A 418 6.19 -0.47 4.13
C ALA A 418 7.72 -0.46 3.96
N VAL A 419 8.14 -1.23 2.94
CA VAL A 419 9.49 -1.46 2.38
C VAL A 419 10.45 -0.26 2.50
N LYS A 420 11.62 -0.48 3.11
CA LYS A 420 12.69 0.53 3.29
C LYS A 420 13.39 0.89 1.96
N ASP A 421 13.61 2.19 1.74
CA ASP A 421 14.38 2.80 0.65
C ASP A 421 15.92 2.68 0.89
N GLU A 422 16.71 2.66 -0.18
CA GLU A 422 18.17 2.62 -0.22
C GLU A 422 18.86 3.70 0.64
N ASN A 423 18.25 4.87 0.78
CA ASN A 423 18.74 5.96 1.63
C ASN A 423 18.67 5.62 3.13
N VAL A 424 17.68 4.83 3.55
CA VAL A 424 17.54 4.35 4.93
C VAL A 424 18.61 3.31 5.22
N LEU A 425 18.84 2.36 4.29
CA LEU A 425 19.91 1.38 4.39
C LEU A 425 21.30 2.05 4.42
N ARG A 426 21.48 3.15 3.70
CA ARG A 426 22.71 3.95 3.68
C ARG A 426 22.93 4.71 4.99
N ILE A 427 21.86 5.19 5.63
CA ILE A 427 21.90 5.81 6.96
C ILE A 427 22.22 4.75 8.02
N GLU A 428 21.58 3.58 7.97
CA GLU A 428 21.85 2.47 8.89
C GLU A 428 23.30 1.97 8.77
N LYS A 429 23.85 1.92 7.55
CA LYS A 429 25.27 1.60 7.32
C LYS A 429 26.22 2.67 7.90
N LEU A 430 25.90 3.95 7.70
CA LEU A 430 26.67 5.07 8.27
C LEU A 430 26.61 5.09 9.80
N GLU A 431 25.47 4.71 10.38
CA GLU A 431 25.27 4.58 11.83
C GLU A 431 26.06 3.39 12.41
N ALA A 432 26.11 2.26 11.70
CA ALA A 432 26.94 1.11 12.05
C ALA A 432 28.45 1.43 11.97
N ASP A 433 28.89 2.11 10.92
CA ASP A 433 30.28 2.54 10.74
C ASP A 433 30.70 3.56 11.83
N MET A 434 29.81 4.48 12.20
CA MET A 434 30.04 5.41 13.32
C MET A 434 30.08 4.72 14.69
N ALA A 435 29.29 3.67 14.89
CA ALA A 435 29.30 2.88 16.12
C ALA A 435 30.63 2.11 16.27
N ALA A 436 31.12 1.49 15.19
CA ALA A 436 32.42 0.82 15.16
C ALA A 436 33.59 1.79 15.43
N LEU A 437 33.54 3.00 14.87
CA LEU A 437 34.52 4.06 15.13
C LEU A 437 34.51 4.54 16.59
N ARG A 438 33.33 4.61 17.23
CA ARG A 438 33.20 4.95 18.66
C ARG A 438 33.75 3.86 19.58
N GLU A 439 33.58 2.60 19.22
CA GLU A 439 34.10 1.46 19.98
C GLU A 439 35.64 1.39 19.92
N GLN A 440 36.22 1.66 18.74
CA GLN A 440 37.68 1.80 18.58
C GLN A 440 38.28 2.97 19.36
N LEU A 441 37.54 4.09 19.49
CA LEU A 441 37.95 5.23 20.31
C LEU A 441 37.83 4.95 21.83
N GLY A 442 36.82 4.18 22.24
CA GLY A 442 36.61 3.74 23.62
C GLY A 442 37.67 2.76 24.10
N ALA A 443 38.10 1.83 23.25
CA ALA A 443 39.15 0.86 23.56
C ALA A 443 40.53 1.52 23.81
N ARG A 444 40.82 2.66 23.16
CA ARG A 444 42.04 3.44 23.39
C ARG A 444 42.05 4.19 24.74
N HIS A 445 40.88 4.47 25.32
CA HIS A 445 40.79 5.13 26.64
C HIS A 445 40.88 4.14 27.82
N ALA A 446 40.65 2.85 27.60
CA ALA A 446 40.66 1.84 28.66
C ALA A 446 42.07 1.35 29.08
N GLN A 447 43.13 1.73 28.37
CA GLN A 447 44.52 1.33 28.67
C GLN A 447 45.29 2.27 29.62
N CYS A 448 44.71 3.39 30.07
CA CYS A 448 45.34 4.28 31.05
C CYS A 448 44.51 4.37 32.35
N ARG A 449 44.87 3.59 33.37
CA ARG A 449 44.44 3.82 34.76
C ARG A 449 45.49 4.66 35.50
N PRO A 450 45.12 5.74 36.21
CA PRO A 450 45.91 6.27 37.30
C PRO A 450 45.35 5.85 38.68
N THR A 451 46.28 5.60 39.59
CA THR A 451 46.09 5.23 41.00
C THR A 451 46.04 6.43 41.94
N SER A 452 45.20 6.29 42.97
CA SER A 452 45.30 6.80 44.37
C SER A 452 45.25 8.30 44.72
N SER A 453 44.26 8.59 45.59
CA SER A 453 44.36 9.25 46.91
C SER A 453 44.21 10.78 47.07
N PRO A 454 43.74 11.25 48.25
CA PRO A 454 42.79 12.36 48.38
C PRO A 454 43.37 13.59 49.09
N MET A 455 43.04 14.82 48.65
CA MET A 455 42.75 15.97 49.52
C MET A 455 42.46 17.29 48.77
N ASN A 456 41.61 18.07 49.44
CA ASN A 456 41.46 19.53 49.47
C ASN A 456 40.69 20.29 48.36
N ARG A 457 39.52 20.74 48.84
CA ARG A 457 38.71 21.90 48.44
C ARG A 457 39.53 23.04 47.83
N SER A 458 39.34 23.26 46.54
CA SER A 458 39.11 24.60 45.96
C SER A 458 38.56 24.45 44.55
N SER A 459 37.46 25.18 44.28
CA SER A 459 36.90 25.55 42.96
C SER A 459 36.86 24.49 41.85
N LEU A 460 35.68 23.94 41.56
CA LEU A 460 35.03 24.03 40.25
C LEU A 460 33.61 23.43 40.32
N SER A 461 32.65 24.29 40.03
CA SER A 461 31.20 24.10 40.07
C SER A 461 30.71 23.07 39.05
N VAL A 462 29.66 22.35 39.42
CA VAL A 462 28.76 21.59 38.54
C VAL A 462 28.38 22.47 37.34
N SER A 463 28.90 22.15 36.15
CA SER A 463 28.46 22.82 34.93
C SER A 463 27.12 22.22 34.51
N ASN A 464 26.08 22.99 34.83
CA ASN A 464 24.79 23.01 34.13
C ASN A 464 24.99 22.73 32.63
N ILE A 465 24.25 21.78 32.08
CA ILE A 465 23.98 21.78 30.64
C ILE A 465 23.07 22.98 30.39
N THR A 466 23.70 24.12 30.09
CA THR A 466 23.03 25.30 29.58
C THR A 466 22.40 24.97 28.22
N PRO A 467 21.20 25.48 27.91
CA PRO A 467 20.74 25.53 26.52
C PRO A 467 21.78 26.34 25.74
N ARG A 468 22.34 25.77 24.66
CA ARG A 468 23.17 26.54 23.72
C ARG A 468 22.36 27.75 23.24
N PRO A 469 22.97 28.95 23.10
CA PRO A 469 22.24 30.11 22.63
C PRO A 469 21.70 29.86 21.23
N LEU A 470 20.45 30.28 20.99
CA LEU A 470 19.84 30.41 19.67
C LEU A 470 20.81 31.09 18.69
N PRO A 471 20.88 30.67 17.41
CA PRO A 471 21.41 31.55 16.38
C PRO A 471 20.53 32.81 16.29
N GLU A 472 21.17 33.98 16.24
CA GLU A 472 20.64 35.36 16.12
C GLU A 472 19.11 35.55 16.25
N ARG A 473 18.70 36.15 17.38
CA ARG A 473 17.30 36.39 17.79
C ARG A 473 16.44 37.19 16.80
N ASP A 474 17.02 37.89 15.83
CA ASP A 474 16.25 38.77 14.94
C ASP A 474 15.55 38.01 13.81
N ALA A 475 16.14 36.93 13.26
CA ALA A 475 15.50 36.08 12.25
C ALA A 475 14.50 35.09 12.88
N ALA A 476 14.85 34.53 14.05
CA ALA A 476 13.99 33.60 14.78
C ALA A 476 12.73 34.27 15.35
N GLY A 477 12.78 35.57 15.71
CA GLY A 477 11.61 36.31 16.21
C GLY A 477 10.48 36.41 15.19
N SER A 478 10.81 36.74 13.93
CA SER A 478 9.83 36.83 12.84
C SER A 478 9.22 35.47 12.49
N ALA A 479 10.03 34.41 12.43
CA ALA A 479 9.55 33.04 12.16
C ALA A 479 8.71 32.46 13.32
N VAL A 480 9.02 32.84 14.56
CA VAL A 480 8.26 32.45 15.76
C VAL A 480 6.90 33.14 15.79
N ASP A 481 6.85 34.45 15.57
CA ASP A 481 5.58 35.20 15.52
C ASP A 481 4.72 34.74 14.33
N ALA A 482 5.33 34.52 13.16
CA ALA A 482 4.63 34.02 11.99
C ALA A 482 4.13 32.58 12.18
N GLY A 483 4.95 31.67 12.72
CA GLY A 483 4.55 30.29 13.05
C GLY A 483 3.38 30.22 14.05
N PHE A 484 3.34 31.15 15.02
CA PHE A 484 2.27 31.26 16.02
C PHE A 484 0.99 31.94 15.54
N ILE A 485 1.05 32.73 14.48
CA ILE A 485 -0.15 33.30 13.86
C ILE A 485 -0.79 32.27 12.91
N THR A 486 -0.03 31.30 12.39
CA THR A 486 -0.38 30.56 11.16
C THR A 486 -0.82 29.10 11.36
N TRP A 487 -0.27 28.41 12.36
CA TRP A 487 -0.72 27.07 12.79
C TRP A 487 -2.21 26.95 13.16
N GLN A 488 -2.87 28.04 13.61
CA GLN A 488 -4.32 28.12 13.82
C GLN A 488 -5.11 27.85 12.52
N TYR A 489 -4.51 28.16 11.36
CA TYR A 489 -5.19 28.08 10.08
C TYR A 489 -5.14 26.68 9.46
N LEU A 490 -4.38 25.71 9.99
CA LEU A 490 -4.13 24.47 9.22
C LEU A 490 -4.10 23.16 10.00
N VAL A 491 -3.32 23.03 11.07
CA VAL A 491 -3.35 21.85 11.96
C VAL A 491 -4.08 22.22 13.25
N PRO A 492 -5.38 21.91 13.36
CA PRO A 492 -6.24 22.41 14.43
C PRO A 492 -6.08 21.62 15.74
N ILE A 493 -4.85 21.36 16.19
CA ILE A 493 -4.53 20.59 17.39
C ILE A 493 -4.10 21.45 18.58
N PHE A 494 -4.06 22.77 18.41
CA PHE A 494 -3.54 23.71 19.41
C PHE A 494 -4.65 24.53 20.05
N CYS A 495 -4.50 24.81 21.34
CA CYS A 495 -5.39 25.65 22.14
C CYS A 495 -4.75 27.00 22.40
N GLU A 496 -5.16 28.06 21.69
CA GLU A 496 -4.51 29.40 21.72
C GLU A 496 -4.20 29.94 23.14
N ARG A 497 -5.10 29.72 24.10
CA ARG A 497 -4.93 30.19 25.48
C ARG A 497 -3.86 29.42 26.27
N TYR A 498 -3.61 28.16 25.89
CA TYR A 498 -2.71 27.24 26.58
C TYR A 498 -1.39 27.03 25.83
N ASP A 499 -1.48 26.84 24.52
CA ASP A 499 -0.37 26.62 23.59
C ASP A 499 0.13 27.96 23.03
N ASN A 500 0.66 28.84 23.90
CA ASN A 500 1.35 30.08 23.51
C ASN A 500 2.89 29.91 23.54
N ILE A 501 3.66 30.83 22.92
CA ILE A 501 5.13 30.74 22.78
C ILE A 501 5.78 30.46 24.13
N THR A 502 5.41 31.24 25.14
CA THR A 502 5.99 31.16 26.48
C THR A 502 5.68 29.81 27.13
N SER A 503 4.44 29.35 27.03
CA SER A 503 3.98 28.07 27.58
C SER A 503 4.67 26.89 26.89
N VAL A 504 4.63 26.84 25.55
CA VAL A 504 5.24 25.75 24.74
C VAL A 504 6.75 25.69 24.95
N SER A 505 7.47 26.80 24.84
CA SER A 505 8.94 26.82 25.02
C SER A 505 9.37 26.38 26.42
N SER A 506 8.55 26.65 27.44
CA SER A 506 8.85 26.22 28.81
C SER A 506 8.55 24.74 29.08
N ARG A 507 7.55 24.16 28.41
CA ARG A 507 7.07 22.79 28.68
C ARG A 507 7.62 21.73 27.73
N SER A 508 7.89 22.08 26.46
CA SER A 508 8.42 21.14 25.46
C SER A 508 9.30 21.84 24.44
N PRO A 509 10.64 21.71 24.57
CA PRO A 509 11.59 22.21 23.58
C PRO A 509 11.39 21.61 22.20
N ILE A 510 10.92 20.36 22.12
CA ILE A 510 10.74 19.67 20.83
C ILE A 510 9.50 20.16 20.11
N LEU A 511 8.38 20.32 20.81
CA LEU A 511 7.19 20.91 20.21
C LEU A 511 7.48 22.33 19.73
N PHE A 512 8.24 23.10 20.52
CA PHE A 512 8.71 24.43 20.12
C PHE A 512 9.58 24.37 18.85
N ASP A 513 10.59 23.50 18.82
CA ASP A 513 11.44 23.32 17.63
C ASP A 513 10.63 22.91 16.39
N ALA A 514 9.61 22.05 16.55
CA ALA A 514 8.72 21.65 15.47
C ALA A 514 7.91 22.85 14.92
N ILE A 515 7.30 23.66 15.79
CA ILE A 515 6.54 24.86 15.40
C ILE A 515 7.45 25.84 14.66
N VAL A 516 8.62 26.13 15.23
CA VAL A 516 9.58 27.09 14.63
C VAL A 516 10.06 26.58 13.28
N SER A 517 10.29 25.27 13.13
CA SER A 517 10.73 24.70 11.85
C SER A 517 9.71 24.98 10.73
N ILE A 518 8.41 24.78 11.00
CA ILE A 518 7.36 25.06 10.02
C ILE A 518 7.26 26.57 9.73
N GLY A 519 7.43 27.42 10.74
CA GLY A 519 7.53 28.87 10.56
C GLY A 519 8.68 29.27 9.63
N CYS A 520 9.89 28.75 9.87
CA CYS A 520 11.05 28.99 9.01
C CYS A 520 10.84 28.48 7.58
N ARG A 521 10.22 27.30 7.42
CA ARG A 521 9.89 26.75 6.09
C ARG A 521 8.98 27.69 5.31
N ALA A 522 7.96 28.25 5.94
CA ALA A 522 6.98 29.08 5.26
C ALA A 522 7.48 30.52 4.99
N GLU A 523 8.36 31.07 5.83
CA GLU A 523 8.94 32.41 5.62
C GLU A 523 10.15 32.40 4.68
N GLU A 524 11.01 31.38 4.77
CA GLU A 524 12.33 31.39 4.10
C GLU A 524 12.55 30.20 3.15
N GLY A 525 11.65 29.21 3.15
CA GLY A 525 11.73 28.01 2.31
C GLY A 525 12.57 26.87 2.89
N PHE A 526 12.54 25.71 2.22
CA PHE A 526 13.17 24.45 2.67
C PHE A 526 14.70 24.46 2.72
N ASN A 527 15.34 25.45 2.09
CA ASN A 527 16.78 25.46 1.90
C ASN A 527 17.55 26.16 3.01
N THR A 528 16.86 26.75 3.99
CA THR A 528 17.53 27.47 5.06
C THR A 528 18.18 26.54 6.07
N THR A 529 19.36 26.95 6.53
CA THR A 529 20.16 26.19 7.50
C THR A 529 19.40 26.02 8.81
N ILE A 530 18.65 27.03 9.25
CA ILE A 530 17.86 27.01 10.48
C ILE A 530 16.75 25.97 10.40
N TYR A 531 15.98 25.95 9.31
CA TYR A 531 14.94 24.95 9.06
C TYR A 531 15.51 23.53 9.13
N ARG A 532 16.58 23.24 8.38
CA ARG A 532 17.19 21.91 8.33
C ARG A 532 17.73 21.46 9.69
N GLN A 533 18.31 22.38 10.48
CA GLN A 533 18.80 22.08 11.82
C GLN A 533 17.67 21.76 12.80
N LEU A 534 16.57 22.53 12.77
CA LEU A 534 15.39 22.28 13.59
C LEU A 534 14.70 20.97 13.19
N GLN A 535 14.48 20.75 11.89
CA GLN A 535 13.90 19.52 11.36
C GLN A 535 14.75 18.30 11.74
N SER A 536 16.08 18.41 11.66
CA SER A 536 16.99 17.35 12.09
C SER A 536 16.84 17.02 13.58
N ARG A 537 16.78 18.04 14.45
CA ARG A 537 16.54 17.87 15.90
C ARG A 537 15.22 17.19 16.20
N VAL A 538 14.13 17.67 15.59
CA VAL A 538 12.79 17.11 15.77
C VAL A 538 12.74 15.67 15.26
N ARG A 539 13.32 15.39 14.09
CA ARG A 539 13.42 14.04 13.54
C ARG A 539 14.21 13.12 14.47
N SER A 540 15.38 13.56 14.96
CA SER A 540 16.16 12.77 15.93
C SER A 540 15.39 12.47 17.21
N HIS A 541 14.59 13.42 17.72
CA HIS A 541 13.74 13.16 18.88
C HIS A 541 12.63 12.16 18.58
N ILE A 542 11.92 12.31 17.45
CA ILE A 542 10.88 11.36 17.04
C ILE A 542 11.48 9.96 16.84
N THR A 543 12.64 9.85 16.19
CA THR A 543 13.37 8.58 16.05
C THR A 543 13.73 8.01 17.42
N ASN A 544 14.20 8.81 18.36
CA ASN A 544 14.47 8.36 19.72
C ASN A 544 13.19 7.89 20.45
N LEU A 545 12.05 8.54 20.26
CA LEU A 545 10.76 8.10 20.82
C LEU A 545 10.27 6.79 20.19
N LEU A 546 10.57 6.56 18.91
CA LEU A 546 10.24 5.32 18.23
C LEU A 546 11.16 4.17 18.64
N ILE A 547 12.44 4.44 18.92
CA ILE A 547 13.42 3.41 19.31
C ILE A 547 13.34 3.08 20.80
N ASN A 548 13.06 4.08 21.65
CA ASN A 548 13.05 3.90 23.10
C ASN A 548 11.62 3.71 23.62
N THR A 549 11.45 2.86 24.64
CA THR A 549 10.16 2.51 25.25
C THR A 549 9.59 3.59 26.19
N ASN A 550 9.95 4.85 25.97
CA ASN A 550 9.50 5.96 26.80
C ASN A 550 8.01 6.24 26.58
N VAL A 551 7.28 6.55 27.65
CA VAL A 551 5.88 6.98 27.55
C VAL A 551 5.86 8.36 26.85
N PRO A 552 5.16 8.51 25.71
CA PRO A 552 5.10 9.78 24.99
C PRO A 552 4.31 10.81 25.79
N THR A 553 4.68 12.09 25.65
CA THR A 553 3.90 13.21 26.18
C THR A 553 2.85 13.69 25.18
N VAL A 554 1.88 14.48 25.63
CA VAL A 554 0.89 15.12 24.73
C VAL A 554 1.59 16.03 23.72
N GLU A 555 2.68 16.67 24.14
CA GLU A 555 3.52 17.54 23.32
C GLU A 555 4.28 16.76 22.24
N ASP A 556 4.74 15.54 22.55
CA ASP A 556 5.33 14.65 21.54
C ASP A 556 4.30 14.29 20.47
N ILE A 557 3.06 13.99 20.88
CA ILE A 557 1.97 13.72 19.94
C ILE A 557 1.68 14.96 19.08
N GLN A 558 1.59 16.15 19.69
CA GLN A 558 1.38 17.40 18.95
C GLN A 558 2.53 17.66 17.95
N ALA A 559 3.79 17.40 18.34
CA ALA A 559 4.96 17.60 17.49
C ALA A 559 4.96 16.62 16.31
N ILE A 560 4.71 15.33 16.56
CA ILE A 560 4.61 14.30 15.51
C ILE A 560 3.48 14.65 14.55
N THR A 561 2.30 15.02 15.07
CA THR A 561 1.13 15.39 14.25
C THR A 561 1.41 16.59 13.37
N LEU A 562 2.10 17.61 13.92
CA LEU A 562 2.52 18.78 13.15
C LEU A 562 3.50 18.41 12.04
N VAL A 563 4.56 17.65 12.35
CA VAL A 563 5.54 17.22 11.34
C VAL A 563 4.90 16.37 10.25
N ALA A 564 4.00 15.47 10.63
CA ALA A 564 3.28 14.60 9.71
C ALA A 564 2.48 15.38 8.66
N ALA A 565 1.86 16.49 9.07
CA ALA A 565 1.06 17.33 8.20
C ALA A 565 1.89 18.02 7.08
N TYR A 566 3.22 18.10 7.26
CA TYR A 566 4.18 18.77 6.36
C TYR A 566 5.26 17.82 5.83
N SER A 567 4.97 16.51 5.79
CA SER A 567 5.90 15.47 5.35
C SER A 567 5.29 14.62 4.24
N GLU A 568 6.14 14.20 3.29
CA GLU A 568 5.77 13.29 2.20
C GLU A 568 5.26 11.93 2.72
N ASN A 569 5.86 11.42 3.80
CA ASN A 569 5.45 10.17 4.47
C ASN A 569 4.58 10.43 5.71
N GLY A 570 3.72 11.46 5.65
CA GLY A 570 2.89 11.90 6.77
C GLY A 570 1.98 10.80 7.36
N PHE A 571 1.54 9.84 6.55
CA PHE A 571 0.68 8.73 7.01
C PHE A 571 1.34 7.87 8.10
N LEU A 572 2.66 7.61 8.00
CA LEU A 572 3.43 6.86 8.99
C LEU A 572 3.45 7.56 10.35
N LEU A 573 3.72 8.86 10.30
CA LEU A 573 3.81 9.71 11.48
C LEU A 573 2.44 9.90 12.13
N ILE A 574 1.36 10.01 11.33
CA ILE A 574 0.01 10.03 11.86
C ILE A 574 -0.41 8.71 12.48
N ALA A 575 -0.07 7.57 11.89
CA ALA A 575 -0.33 6.27 12.52
C ALA A 575 0.37 6.17 13.90
N THR A 576 1.61 6.66 13.99
CA THR A 576 2.35 6.77 15.25
C THR A 576 1.65 7.71 16.24
N ALA A 577 1.25 8.91 15.82
CA ALA A 577 0.54 9.86 16.65
C ALA A 577 -0.81 9.32 17.15
N LEU A 578 -1.55 8.62 16.29
CA LEU A 578 -2.82 7.97 16.63
C LEU A 578 -2.61 6.88 17.69
N ARG A 579 -1.59 6.05 17.53
CA ARG A 579 -1.22 5.02 18.51
C ARG A 579 -0.88 5.65 19.86
N PHE A 580 -0.04 6.68 19.89
CA PHE A 580 0.31 7.38 21.13
C PHE A 580 -0.89 8.10 21.76
N ALA A 581 -1.80 8.66 20.96
CA ALA A 581 -3.03 9.27 21.46
C ALA A 581 -3.95 8.24 22.13
N ILE A 582 -4.06 7.04 21.57
CA ILE A 582 -4.80 5.92 22.18
C ILE A 582 -4.10 5.46 23.47
N GLN A 583 -2.77 5.36 23.48
CA GLN A 583 -2.00 4.99 24.68
C GLN A 583 -2.19 5.98 25.84
N LEU A 584 -2.36 7.27 25.53
CA LEU A 584 -2.67 8.31 26.51
C LEU A 584 -4.18 8.51 26.78
N ASP A 585 -5.04 7.63 26.26
CA ASP A 585 -6.49 7.62 26.48
C ASP A 585 -7.20 8.93 26.05
N LEU A 586 -6.66 9.61 25.01
CA LEU A 586 -7.27 10.83 24.44
C LEU A 586 -8.73 10.63 23.97
N PRO A 587 -9.13 9.48 23.36
CA PRO A 587 -10.52 9.27 22.95
C PRO A 587 -11.51 9.41 24.11
N ARG A 588 -11.14 8.94 25.31
CA ARG A 588 -11.99 9.03 26.50
C ARG A 588 -12.22 10.47 26.94
N ALA A 589 -11.31 11.40 26.63
CA ALA A 589 -11.52 12.81 26.92
C ALA A 589 -12.74 13.36 26.16
N VAL A 590 -12.96 12.90 24.93
CA VAL A 590 -14.14 13.23 24.13
C VAL A 590 -15.40 12.69 24.79
N ASP A 591 -15.41 11.42 25.17
CA ASP A 591 -16.57 10.78 25.81
C ASP A 591 -16.96 11.48 27.11
N GLN A 592 -15.96 11.83 27.93
CA GLN A 592 -16.18 12.54 29.20
C GLN A 592 -16.73 13.96 28.98
N LEU A 593 -16.24 14.67 27.97
CA LEU A 593 -16.69 16.01 27.64
C LEU A 593 -18.12 16.00 27.08
N MET A 594 -18.41 15.05 26.20
CA MET A 594 -19.74 14.83 25.63
C MET A 594 -20.77 14.43 26.68
N ALA A 595 -20.41 13.57 27.65
CA ALA A 595 -21.29 13.21 28.76
C ALA A 595 -21.63 14.41 29.67
N LYS A 596 -20.68 15.34 29.84
CA LYS A 596 -20.84 16.54 30.68
C LYS A 596 -21.58 17.69 30.01
N SER A 597 -21.51 17.81 28.68
CA SER A 597 -22.27 18.80 27.89
C SER A 597 -23.79 18.79 28.18
N HIS A 598 -24.32 17.63 28.60
CA HIS A 598 -25.72 17.47 29.01
C HIS A 598 -26.04 17.96 30.43
N ALA A 599 -25.03 18.24 31.27
CA ALA A 599 -25.18 18.78 32.62
C ALA A 599 -24.77 20.26 32.63
N ARG A 600 -25.75 21.18 32.66
CA ARG A 600 -25.50 22.64 32.67
C ARG A 600 -24.68 23.07 33.90
N SER A 601 -23.36 23.22 33.74
CA SER A 601 -22.47 23.92 34.68
C SER A 601 -21.94 25.18 34.00
N THR A 602 -22.17 26.35 34.60
CA THR A 602 -21.89 27.67 34.01
C THR A 602 -20.43 28.15 34.16
N LEU A 603 -19.52 27.31 34.68
CA LEU A 603 -18.09 27.61 34.79
C LEU A 603 -17.27 26.36 34.46
N SER A 604 -16.45 26.45 33.40
CA SER A 604 -15.54 25.35 33.00
C SER A 604 -14.41 25.21 34.01
N SER A 605 -14.38 24.08 34.72
CA SER A 605 -13.30 23.76 35.66
C SER A 605 -11.96 23.62 34.92
N GLY A 606 -10.81 23.78 35.63
CA GLY A 606 -9.49 23.54 35.02
C GLY A 606 -9.36 22.17 34.34
N ALA A 607 -10.02 21.14 34.90
CA ALA A 607 -10.06 19.80 34.32
C ALA A 607 -10.91 19.73 33.03
N GLU A 608 -11.99 20.50 32.93
CA GLU A 608 -12.85 20.51 31.74
C GLU A 608 -12.18 21.22 30.55
N ARG A 609 -11.40 22.28 30.83
CA ARG A 609 -10.54 22.92 29.83
C ARG A 609 -9.48 21.97 29.28
N GLU A 610 -8.90 21.13 30.13
CA GLU A 610 -7.94 20.11 29.69
C GLU A 610 -8.61 19.02 28.85
N LEU A 611 -9.82 18.56 29.24
CA LEU A 611 -10.58 17.60 28.43
C LEU A 611 -10.92 18.15 27.04
N TYR A 612 -11.28 19.43 26.94
CA TYR A 612 -11.49 20.09 25.65
C TYR A 612 -10.20 20.15 24.82
N ARG A 613 -9.07 20.47 25.45
CA ARG A 613 -7.75 20.47 24.80
C ARG A 613 -7.40 19.10 24.22
N LEU A 614 -7.51 18.03 25.02
CA LEU A 614 -7.26 16.66 24.57
C LEU A 614 -8.23 16.23 23.46
N SER A 615 -9.49 16.64 23.57
CA SER A 615 -10.51 16.38 22.53
C SER A 615 -10.15 17.06 21.20
N ARG A 616 -9.65 18.30 21.23
CA ARG A 616 -9.19 19.01 20.02
C ARG A 616 -8.00 18.30 19.37
N ILE A 617 -7.02 17.87 20.17
CA ILE A 617 -5.85 17.12 19.69
C ILE A 617 -6.30 15.81 19.03
N TRP A 618 -7.16 15.04 19.70
CA TRP A 618 -7.71 13.79 19.17
C TRP A 618 -8.38 14.00 17.81
N HIS A 619 -9.34 14.92 17.71
CA HIS A 619 -10.02 15.18 16.45
C HIS A 619 -9.07 15.68 15.37
N GLY A 620 -8.04 16.48 15.70
CA GLY A 620 -7.05 16.91 14.71
C GLY A 620 -6.22 15.75 14.15
N ILE A 621 -5.85 14.78 14.99
CA ILE A 621 -5.16 13.55 14.55
C ILE A 621 -6.08 12.72 13.66
N CYS A 622 -7.32 12.47 14.10
CA CYS A 622 -8.29 11.73 13.32
C CYS A 622 -8.60 12.41 11.99
N ASN A 623 -8.61 13.74 11.95
CA ASN A 623 -8.83 14.48 10.72
C ASN A 623 -7.72 14.20 9.71
N LEU A 624 -6.45 14.21 10.15
CA LEU A 624 -5.33 13.89 9.26
C LEU A 624 -5.32 12.41 8.85
N GLU A 625 -5.68 11.47 9.73
CA GLU A 625 -5.85 10.06 9.35
C GLU A 625 -6.91 9.90 8.27
N LEU A 626 -8.12 10.45 8.49
CA LEU A 626 -9.21 10.37 7.54
C LEU A 626 -8.85 11.02 6.20
N PHE A 627 -8.10 12.12 6.26
CA PHE A 627 -7.63 12.83 5.09
C PHE A 627 -6.62 11.99 4.30
N PHE A 628 -5.60 11.42 4.95
CA PHE A 628 -4.65 10.53 4.28
C PHE A 628 -5.32 9.26 3.73
N SER A 629 -6.29 8.71 4.46
CA SER A 629 -6.99 7.50 4.05
C SER A 629 -7.95 7.77 2.88
N LEU A 630 -8.94 8.66 3.06
CA LEU A 630 -10.00 8.90 2.07
C LEU A 630 -9.47 9.52 0.78
N ASP A 631 -8.55 10.48 0.90
CA ASP A 631 -8.02 11.19 -0.26
C ASP A 631 -6.86 10.41 -0.90
N GLY A 632 -6.13 9.55 -0.15
CA GLY A 632 -5.16 8.59 -0.68
C GLY A 632 -5.78 7.28 -1.22
N GLY A 633 -7.10 7.25 -1.43
CA GLY A 633 -7.82 6.12 -2.05
C GLY A 633 -8.03 4.89 -1.16
N LYS A 634 -7.55 4.90 0.08
CA LYS A 634 -7.68 3.83 1.08
C LYS A 634 -9.00 3.98 1.86
N LEU A 635 -9.49 2.87 2.43
CA LEU A 635 -10.54 2.98 3.46
C LEU A 635 -9.88 3.41 4.78
N PRO A 636 -10.49 4.31 5.56
CA PRO A 636 -9.98 4.70 6.86
C PRO A 636 -9.78 3.51 7.80
N GLY A 637 -8.67 3.55 8.54
CA GLY A 637 -8.41 2.59 9.62
C GLY A 637 -9.21 2.89 10.89
N LEU A 638 -9.87 4.05 10.94
CA LEU A 638 -10.63 4.54 12.08
C LEU A 638 -12.15 4.43 11.83
N VAL A 639 -12.87 3.82 12.78
CA VAL A 639 -14.34 3.79 12.79
C VAL A 639 -14.86 4.67 13.91
N PHE A 640 -15.63 5.70 13.56
CA PHE A 640 -16.31 6.54 14.54
C PHE A 640 -17.63 5.89 14.96
N HIS A 641 -17.79 5.64 16.26
CA HIS A 641 -19.04 5.14 16.83
C HIS A 641 -20.02 6.27 17.23
N THR A 642 -19.54 7.52 17.24
CA THR A 642 -20.33 8.71 17.57
C THR A 642 -21.06 9.20 16.32
N SER A 643 -22.33 9.58 16.47
CA SER A 643 -23.09 10.21 15.37
C SER A 643 -22.39 11.48 14.89
N PRO A 644 -22.26 11.71 13.56
CA PRO A 644 -21.58 12.88 13.00
C PRO A 644 -22.06 14.20 13.61
N ARG A 645 -23.37 14.33 13.84
CA ARG A 645 -23.99 15.56 14.38
C ARG A 645 -23.69 15.81 15.85
N LYS A 646 -23.34 14.77 16.64
CA LYS A 646 -23.08 14.93 18.08
C LYS A 646 -21.83 15.76 18.35
N ILE A 647 -20.82 15.70 17.49
CA ILE A 647 -19.56 16.45 17.67
C ILE A 647 -19.78 17.97 17.70
N ARG A 648 -20.88 18.46 17.08
CA ARG A 648 -21.25 19.88 17.07
C ARG A 648 -21.53 20.43 18.47
N SER A 649 -21.92 19.58 19.42
CA SER A 649 -22.13 19.99 20.81
C SER A 649 -20.85 20.49 21.49
N LEU A 650 -19.67 20.19 20.95
CA LEU A 650 -18.40 20.77 21.42
C LEU A 650 -18.33 22.27 21.15
N LEU A 651 -19.05 22.78 20.14
CA LEU A 651 -19.05 24.21 19.80
C LEU A 651 -19.75 25.10 20.83
N SER A 652 -20.54 24.54 21.75
CA SER A 652 -21.10 25.31 22.87
C SER A 652 -20.12 25.48 24.04
N HIS A 653 -18.95 24.86 23.99
CA HIS A 653 -17.97 24.94 25.07
C HIS A 653 -17.25 26.31 25.08
N PRO A 654 -16.96 26.92 26.26
CA PRO A 654 -16.33 28.24 26.35
C PRO A 654 -14.90 28.35 25.79
N GLU A 655 -14.20 27.22 25.64
CA GLU A 655 -12.83 27.16 25.05
C GLU A 655 -12.85 26.98 23.52
N ARG A 656 -14.04 27.04 22.90
CA ARG A 656 -14.18 27.04 21.45
C ARG A 656 -13.43 28.22 20.83
N THR A 657 -12.77 27.96 19.70
CA THR A 657 -12.23 28.99 18.79
C THR A 657 -12.84 28.84 17.39
N ALA A 658 -12.57 29.81 16.50
CA ALA A 658 -13.00 29.72 15.09
C ALA A 658 -12.37 28.53 14.35
N VAL A 659 -11.22 28.05 14.81
CA VAL A 659 -10.52 26.88 14.26
C VAL A 659 -11.36 25.60 14.45
N ASP A 660 -12.13 25.53 15.52
CA ASP A 660 -12.98 24.36 15.79
C ASP A 660 -14.13 24.23 14.78
N ILE A 661 -14.61 25.35 14.22
CA ILE A 661 -15.61 25.30 13.15
C ILE A 661 -15.02 24.52 11.97
N ARG A 662 -13.79 24.85 11.56
CA ARG A 662 -13.10 24.19 10.45
C ARG A 662 -12.77 22.73 10.74
N LEU A 663 -12.26 22.42 11.93
CA LEU A 663 -11.90 21.06 12.31
C LEU A 663 -13.13 20.15 12.37
N LEU A 664 -14.14 20.56 13.14
CA LEU A 664 -15.29 19.71 13.40
C LEU A 664 -16.16 19.57 12.15
N SER A 665 -16.28 20.62 11.32
CA SER A 665 -16.98 20.50 10.03
C SER A 665 -16.27 19.50 9.11
N GLN A 666 -14.93 19.53 9.06
CA GLN A 666 -14.15 18.59 8.25
C GLN A 666 -14.27 17.15 8.73
N ILE A 667 -14.22 16.92 10.05
CA ILE A 667 -14.44 15.59 10.63
C ILE A 667 -15.81 15.07 10.23
N GLU A 668 -16.86 15.88 10.40
CA GLU A 668 -18.22 15.46 10.06
C GLU A 668 -18.35 15.11 8.57
N LEU A 669 -17.80 15.94 7.69
CA LEU A 669 -17.78 15.72 6.26
C LEU A 669 -17.02 14.43 5.91
N ASN A 670 -15.88 14.18 6.53
CA ASN A 670 -15.10 12.97 6.27
C ASN A 670 -15.80 11.72 6.84
N MET A 671 -16.57 11.82 7.93
CA MET A 671 -17.40 10.70 8.41
C MET A 671 -18.49 10.33 7.39
N ILE A 672 -19.17 11.32 6.80
CA ILE A 672 -20.16 11.11 5.71
C ILE A 672 -19.49 10.42 4.51
N ARG A 673 -18.30 10.91 4.10
CA ARG A 673 -17.53 10.30 2.99
C ARG A 673 -17.11 8.86 3.28
N THR A 674 -16.64 8.58 4.50
CA THR A 674 -16.25 7.22 4.93
C THR A 674 -17.41 6.25 4.81
N GLU A 675 -18.60 6.65 5.25
CA GLU A 675 -19.80 5.82 5.15
C GLU A 675 -20.16 5.52 3.69
N ALA A 676 -20.18 6.55 2.84
CA ALA A 676 -20.45 6.41 1.41
C ALA A 676 -19.42 5.49 0.72
N TYR A 677 -18.12 5.70 0.97
CA TYR A 677 -17.07 4.89 0.36
C TYR A 677 -17.13 3.43 0.81
N THR A 678 -17.43 3.18 2.09
CA THR A 678 -17.61 1.83 2.62
C THR A 678 -18.80 1.13 1.94
N LYS A 679 -19.93 1.82 1.74
CA LYS A 679 -21.12 1.29 1.03
C LYS A 679 -20.81 0.98 -0.43
N ILE A 680 -20.04 1.83 -1.11
CA ILE A 680 -19.64 1.63 -2.51
C ILE A 680 -18.65 0.45 -2.63
N MET A 681 -17.65 0.34 -1.75
CA MET A 681 -16.58 -0.67 -1.85
C MET A 681 -16.99 -2.09 -1.39
N ARG A 682 -17.88 -2.24 -0.40
CA ARG A 682 -18.32 -3.55 0.11
C ARG A 682 -19.05 -4.42 -0.94
N ARG A 683 -19.38 -3.87 -2.11
CA ARG A 683 -20.28 -4.49 -3.09
C ARG A 683 -19.60 -5.17 -4.27
N ASN A 684 -18.27 -5.13 -4.37
CA ASN A 684 -17.48 -5.86 -5.40
C ASN A 684 -17.47 -7.40 -5.25
N GLY A 685 -18.44 -7.99 -4.51
CA GLY A 685 -18.51 -9.41 -4.18
C GLY A 685 -19.71 -10.19 -4.71
N HIS A 686 -20.72 -9.56 -5.34
CA HIS A 686 -21.94 -10.26 -5.81
C HIS A 686 -22.27 -9.98 -7.28
N PHE A 687 -22.50 -11.05 -8.05
CA PHE A 687 -22.82 -11.03 -9.48
C PHE A 687 -24.28 -10.68 -9.74
N LEU A 688 -24.57 -9.42 -10.12
CA LEU A 688 -25.58 -8.97 -11.10
C LEU A 688 -25.30 -7.47 -11.39
N LEU A 689 -24.90 -7.12 -12.63
CA LEU A 689 -24.37 -5.79 -12.99
C LEU A 689 -25.38 -4.64 -12.82
N GLN A 690 -26.67 -4.88 -13.05
CA GLN A 690 -27.68 -3.81 -13.12
C GLN A 690 -28.22 -3.37 -11.75
N GLU A 691 -28.46 -4.32 -10.82
CA GLU A 691 -28.84 -4.00 -9.43
C GLU A 691 -27.71 -3.30 -8.66
N SER A 692 -26.45 -3.52 -9.08
CA SER A 692 -25.27 -2.87 -8.50
C SER A 692 -25.21 -1.38 -8.86
N GLU A 693 -25.52 -1.00 -10.10
CA GLU A 693 -25.49 0.41 -10.54
C GLU A 693 -26.56 1.27 -9.86
N ASP A 694 -27.79 0.77 -9.73
CA ASP A 694 -28.88 1.50 -9.07
C ASP A 694 -28.59 1.75 -7.58
N GLN A 695 -27.92 0.81 -6.92
CA GLN A 695 -27.52 0.98 -5.52
C GLN A 695 -26.34 1.95 -5.35
N VAL A 696 -25.36 1.93 -6.27
CA VAL A 696 -24.26 2.92 -6.29
C VAL A 696 -24.83 4.32 -6.57
N ARG A 697 -25.78 4.43 -7.51
CA ARG A 697 -26.52 5.66 -7.79
C ARG A 697 -27.23 6.18 -6.55
N SER A 698 -28.07 5.36 -5.94
CA SER A 698 -28.80 5.71 -4.71
C SER A 698 -27.84 6.16 -3.61
N THR A 699 -26.74 5.43 -3.40
CA THR A 699 -25.75 5.78 -2.36
C THR A 699 -25.12 7.14 -2.63
N ALA A 700 -24.75 7.44 -3.88
CA ALA A 700 -24.15 8.71 -4.26
C ALA A 700 -25.17 9.87 -4.19
N ASP A 701 -26.40 9.66 -4.64
CA ASP A 701 -27.46 10.65 -4.58
C ASP A 701 -27.84 10.96 -3.12
N ASP A 702 -28.02 9.94 -2.27
CA ASP A 702 -28.29 10.10 -0.82
C ASP A 702 -27.14 10.89 -0.15
N THR A 703 -25.89 10.52 -0.44
CA THR A 703 -24.72 11.20 0.10
C THR A 703 -24.64 12.65 -0.38
N SER A 704 -25.04 12.93 -1.64
CA SER A 704 -25.07 14.30 -2.18
C SER A 704 -26.07 15.20 -1.45
N VAL A 705 -27.21 14.64 -1.03
CA VAL A 705 -28.21 15.31 -0.20
C VAL A 705 -27.64 15.56 1.19
N GLU A 706 -27.01 14.56 1.81
CA GLU A 706 -26.37 14.71 3.12
C GLU A 706 -25.27 15.77 3.12
N LEU A 707 -24.42 15.82 2.09
CA LEU A 707 -23.38 16.85 1.93
C LEU A 707 -23.97 18.25 1.72
N SER A 708 -25.14 18.35 1.10
CA SER A 708 -25.84 19.62 0.91
C SER A 708 -26.46 20.11 2.23
N LEU A 709 -27.07 19.21 3.00
CA LEU A 709 -27.54 19.49 4.36
C LEU A 709 -26.40 19.87 5.30
N TRP A 710 -25.27 19.16 5.21
CA TRP A 710 -24.05 19.50 5.95
C TRP A 710 -23.62 20.94 5.66
N LEU A 711 -23.60 21.35 4.39
CA LEU A 711 -23.19 22.70 4.00
C LEU A 711 -24.15 23.76 4.55
N GLU A 712 -25.46 23.53 4.45
CA GLU A 712 -26.48 24.45 4.98
C GLU A 712 -26.36 24.63 6.50
N GLU A 713 -26.28 23.52 7.23
CA GLU A 713 -26.21 23.53 8.68
C GLU A 713 -24.90 24.16 9.18
N TRP A 714 -23.76 23.84 8.57
CA TRP A 714 -22.47 24.44 8.93
C TRP A 714 -22.33 25.89 8.48
N THR A 715 -22.99 26.30 7.39
CA THR A 715 -23.10 27.71 7.01
C THR A 715 -23.77 28.53 8.11
N ASN A 716 -24.87 28.03 8.67
CA ASN A 716 -25.56 28.70 9.78
C ASN A 716 -24.65 28.81 11.02
N ILE A 717 -23.88 27.77 11.34
CA ILE A 717 -22.91 27.78 12.44
C ILE A 717 -21.77 28.78 12.17
N ALA A 718 -21.24 28.81 10.96
CA ALA A 718 -20.16 29.70 10.56
C ALA A 718 -20.61 31.17 10.56
N LEU A 719 -21.86 31.46 10.15
CA LEU A 719 -22.43 32.81 10.18
C LEU A 719 -22.50 33.40 11.60
N ALA A 720 -22.61 32.55 12.62
CA ALA A 720 -22.60 32.96 14.02
C ALA A 720 -21.19 33.35 14.54
N GLU A 721 -20.13 33.13 13.76
CA GLU A 721 -18.76 33.55 14.13
C GLU A 721 -18.67 35.08 14.18
N PRO A 722 -18.34 35.71 15.33
CA PRO A 722 -18.39 37.16 15.47
C PRO A 722 -17.35 37.91 14.63
N ALA A 723 -16.17 37.31 14.39
CA ALA A 723 -15.08 37.96 13.65
C ALA A 723 -15.31 37.87 12.12
N PRO A 724 -15.46 39.00 11.39
CA PRO A 724 -15.80 38.98 9.96
C PRO A 724 -14.82 38.21 9.07
N HIS A 725 -13.52 38.34 9.33
CA HIS A 725 -12.49 37.64 8.54
C HIS A 725 -12.50 36.11 8.78
N LYS A 726 -12.69 35.68 10.04
CA LYS A 726 -12.80 34.26 10.41
C LYS A 726 -14.07 33.64 9.83
N ARG A 727 -15.17 34.39 9.84
CA ARG A 727 -16.43 34.02 9.20
C ARG A 727 -16.28 33.82 7.69
N ALA A 728 -15.72 34.79 6.98
CA ALA A 728 -15.54 34.71 5.53
C ALA A 728 -14.68 33.50 5.13
N LEU A 729 -13.56 33.30 5.82
CA LEU A 729 -12.68 32.14 5.57
C LEU A 729 -13.36 30.81 5.89
N ALA A 730 -14.12 30.72 6.99
CA ALA A 730 -14.86 29.51 7.34
C ALA A 730 -15.91 29.17 6.27
N LEU A 731 -16.70 30.15 5.82
CA LEU A 731 -17.69 29.96 4.76
C LEU A 731 -17.05 29.49 3.45
N GLN A 732 -15.97 30.15 3.03
CA GLN A 732 -15.23 29.77 1.82
C GLN A 732 -14.68 28.34 1.93
N ASN A 733 -14.14 27.97 3.10
CA ASN A 733 -13.64 26.62 3.35
C ASN A 733 -14.74 25.55 3.27
N LEU A 734 -15.93 25.81 3.83
CA LEU A 734 -17.05 24.87 3.76
C LEU A 734 -17.46 24.56 2.31
N HIS A 735 -17.55 25.59 1.47
CA HIS A 735 -17.85 25.41 0.04
C HIS A 735 -16.77 24.59 -0.67
N ILE A 736 -15.49 24.92 -0.47
CA ILE A 736 -14.36 24.20 -1.07
C ILE A 736 -14.38 22.72 -0.65
N GLN A 737 -14.55 22.43 0.63
CA GLN A 737 -14.56 21.05 1.12
C GLN A 737 -15.78 20.26 0.63
N ARG A 738 -16.94 20.90 0.51
CA ARG A 738 -18.14 20.27 -0.07
C ARG A 738 -17.91 19.89 -1.53
N GLU A 739 -17.40 20.82 -2.35
CA GLU A 739 -17.16 20.51 -3.76
C GLU A 739 -16.08 19.44 -3.94
N TRP A 740 -15.04 19.43 -3.10
CA TRP A 740 -14.04 18.35 -3.06
C TRP A 740 -14.68 16.99 -2.73
N ALA A 741 -15.56 16.95 -1.73
CA ALA A 741 -16.29 15.74 -1.35
C ALA A 741 -17.19 15.23 -2.48
N MET A 742 -17.94 16.13 -3.13
CA MET A 742 -18.81 15.79 -4.26
C MET A 742 -18.01 15.23 -5.45
N MET A 743 -16.94 15.92 -5.84
CA MET A 743 -16.05 15.50 -6.92
C MET A 743 -15.48 14.11 -6.66
N THR A 744 -14.91 13.87 -5.47
CA THR A 744 -14.30 12.58 -5.14
C THR A 744 -15.32 11.46 -4.96
N LEU A 745 -16.52 11.75 -4.46
CA LEU A 745 -17.64 10.80 -4.36
C LEU A 745 -18.04 10.25 -5.73
N TYR A 746 -18.32 11.13 -6.69
CA TYR A 746 -18.76 10.70 -8.02
C TYR A 746 -17.66 9.92 -8.75
N LEU A 747 -16.40 10.35 -8.65
CA LEU A 747 -15.28 9.65 -9.26
C LEU A 747 -15.03 8.29 -8.60
N LYS A 748 -15.21 8.17 -7.28
CA LYS A 748 -15.12 6.88 -6.58
C LYS A 748 -16.27 5.93 -6.96
N ALA A 749 -17.48 6.46 -7.13
CA ALA A 749 -18.63 5.70 -7.62
C ALA A 749 -18.37 5.15 -9.04
N VAL A 750 -17.83 5.96 -9.95
CA VAL A 750 -17.44 5.49 -11.29
C VAL A 750 -16.28 4.48 -11.20
N ALA A 751 -15.23 4.76 -10.43
CA ALA A 751 -14.09 3.86 -10.30
C ALA A 751 -14.46 2.48 -9.73
N SER A 752 -15.55 2.37 -8.96
CA SER A 752 -16.03 1.10 -8.42
C SER A 752 -16.45 0.10 -9.50
N SER A 753 -16.79 0.56 -10.72
CA SER A 753 -17.13 -0.31 -11.85
C SER A 753 -15.90 -0.93 -12.53
N GLY A 754 -14.70 -0.41 -12.26
CA GLY A 754 -13.46 -0.81 -12.93
C GLY A 754 -13.32 -0.31 -14.38
N ILE A 755 -14.26 0.51 -14.87
CA ILE A 755 -14.22 1.09 -16.22
C ILE A 755 -13.47 2.42 -16.17
N GLU A 756 -12.32 2.48 -16.85
CA GLU A 756 -11.48 3.70 -16.90
C GLU A 756 -11.63 4.47 -18.21
N ASN A 757 -12.22 3.86 -19.24
CA ASN A 757 -12.39 4.50 -20.54
C ASN A 757 -13.77 5.15 -20.65
N VAL A 758 -13.81 6.47 -20.75
CA VAL A 758 -15.05 7.27 -20.82
C VAL A 758 -15.94 6.86 -22.01
N ALA A 759 -15.34 6.35 -23.09
CA ALA A 759 -16.08 5.83 -24.24
C ALA A 759 -16.95 4.61 -23.92
N PHE A 760 -16.54 3.76 -22.96
CA PHE A 760 -17.28 2.54 -22.57
C PHE A 760 -18.24 2.73 -21.40
N MET A 761 -18.33 3.96 -20.89
CA MET A 761 -19.16 4.22 -19.73
C MET A 761 -20.65 4.22 -20.07
N THR A 762 -21.47 3.78 -19.12
CA THR A 762 -22.93 3.91 -19.23
C THR A 762 -23.33 5.39 -19.19
N GLU A 763 -24.56 5.72 -19.61
CA GLU A 763 -25.07 7.09 -19.52
C GLU A 763 -25.02 7.64 -18.09
N PHE A 764 -25.34 6.77 -17.12
CA PHE A 764 -25.23 7.03 -15.70
C PHE A 764 -23.79 7.36 -15.27
N GLN A 765 -22.81 6.54 -15.66
CA GLN A 765 -21.40 6.77 -15.33
C GLN A 765 -20.88 8.06 -15.95
N ARG A 766 -21.29 8.37 -17.20
CA ARG A 766 -20.99 9.67 -17.84
C ARG A 766 -21.65 10.84 -17.13
N ASP A 767 -22.88 10.70 -16.65
CA ASP A 767 -23.54 11.72 -15.83
C ASP A 767 -22.72 12.01 -14.57
N PHE A 768 -22.22 10.97 -13.90
CA PHE A 768 -21.37 11.14 -12.71
C PHE A 768 -20.04 11.82 -13.03
N ILE A 769 -19.42 11.55 -14.19
CA ILE A 769 -18.25 12.33 -14.64
C ILE A 769 -18.62 13.80 -14.87
N ARG A 770 -19.76 14.11 -15.49
CA ARG A 770 -20.20 15.51 -15.68
C ARG A 770 -20.42 16.20 -14.33
N ARG A 771 -21.09 15.55 -13.39
CA ARG A 771 -21.29 16.08 -12.03
C ARG A 771 -19.96 16.27 -11.29
N ALA A 772 -19.00 15.37 -11.48
CA ALA A 772 -17.65 15.50 -10.93
C ALA A 772 -16.91 16.71 -11.53
N LYS A 773 -17.00 16.92 -12.86
CA LYS A 773 -16.46 18.09 -13.55
C LYS A 773 -17.10 19.38 -13.01
N ASP A 774 -18.43 19.42 -12.90
CA ASP A 774 -19.14 20.61 -12.41
C ASP A 774 -18.77 20.93 -10.96
N ALA A 775 -18.57 19.91 -10.11
CA ALA A 775 -18.05 20.09 -8.77
C ALA A 775 -16.61 20.62 -8.79
N ALA A 776 -15.74 20.10 -9.66
CA ALA A 776 -14.38 20.59 -9.83
C ALA A 776 -14.34 22.06 -10.31
N SER A 777 -15.22 22.45 -11.24
CA SER A 777 -15.38 23.84 -11.70
C SER A 777 -15.84 24.77 -10.58
N ARG A 778 -16.84 24.36 -9.79
CA ARG A 778 -17.27 25.14 -8.61
C ARG A 778 -16.18 25.22 -7.54
N HIS A 779 -15.43 24.14 -7.32
CA HIS A 779 -14.28 24.14 -6.43
C HIS A 779 -13.25 25.19 -6.86
N LEU A 780 -12.89 25.23 -8.15
CA LEU A 780 -12.00 26.25 -8.72
C LEU A 780 -12.56 27.67 -8.54
N HIS A 781 -13.84 27.87 -8.81
CA HIS A 781 -14.51 29.15 -8.59
C HIS A 781 -14.41 29.63 -7.14
N TYR A 782 -14.70 28.76 -6.17
CA TYR A 782 -14.62 29.09 -4.75
C TYR A 782 -13.18 29.34 -4.28
N MET A 783 -12.18 28.69 -4.88
CA MET A 783 -10.77 29.01 -4.61
C MET A 783 -10.40 30.42 -5.05
N LEU A 784 -10.96 30.92 -6.16
CA LEU A 784 -10.68 32.25 -6.74
C LEU A 784 -11.58 33.37 -6.22
N GLN A 785 -12.54 33.07 -5.36
CA GLN A 785 -13.49 34.06 -4.86
C GLN A 785 -12.82 35.02 -3.85
N SER A 786 -12.86 36.32 -4.13
CA SER A 786 -12.48 37.38 -3.18
C SER A 786 -13.70 37.88 -2.41
N TYR A 787 -13.58 38.05 -1.08
CA TYR A 787 -14.60 38.70 -0.26
C TYR A 787 -14.26 40.18 -0.03
N THR A 788 -15.13 41.08 -0.50
CA THR A 788 -15.04 42.51 -0.18
C THR A 788 -15.61 42.77 1.20
N THR A 789 -14.80 43.25 2.13
CA THR A 789 -15.28 43.76 3.42
C THR A 789 -15.90 45.16 3.25
N SER A 790 -17.23 45.20 3.18
CA SER A 790 -18.16 46.35 3.23
C SER A 790 -18.37 47.25 1.98
N PRO A 791 -19.59 47.83 1.81
CA PRO A 791 -19.98 48.69 0.69
C PRO A 791 -19.71 50.20 0.89
N ASP A 792 -19.09 50.62 1.99
CA ASP A 792 -18.94 52.03 2.36
C ASP A 792 -17.47 52.49 2.29
N SER A 793 -16.96 52.78 1.09
CA SER A 793 -15.89 53.77 0.91
C SER A 793 -15.81 54.25 -0.54
N SER A 794 -15.74 55.57 -0.69
CA SER A 794 -15.80 56.34 -1.93
C SER A 794 -14.83 55.90 -3.03
N PRO A 795 -15.18 56.09 -4.32
CA PRO A 795 -14.42 55.60 -5.46
C PRO A 795 -13.28 56.56 -5.83
N ALA A 796 -12.24 56.67 -5.00
CA ALA A 796 -11.07 57.48 -5.35
C ALA A 796 -9.81 57.13 -4.53
N SER A 797 -9.24 55.94 -4.71
CA SER A 797 -7.78 55.73 -4.59
C SER A 797 -7.41 54.30 -5.00
N SER A 798 -6.51 54.17 -5.98
CA SER A 798 -5.70 52.98 -6.31
C SER A 798 -6.37 51.61 -6.18
N THR A 799 -6.77 51.04 -7.32
CA THR A 799 -7.16 49.63 -7.49
C THR A 799 -6.04 48.68 -7.05
N HIS A 800 -5.96 48.36 -5.76
CA HIS A 800 -5.32 47.15 -5.28
C HIS A 800 -6.35 46.03 -5.41
N THR A 801 -6.19 45.16 -6.42
CA THR A 801 -6.98 43.94 -6.57
C THR A 801 -6.76 43.09 -5.33
N ILE A 802 -7.76 42.98 -4.45
CA ILE A 802 -7.68 42.10 -3.28
C ILE A 802 -7.82 40.66 -3.78
N GLY A 803 -6.72 39.89 -3.76
CA GLY A 803 -6.69 38.48 -4.15
C GLY A 803 -7.56 37.57 -3.27
N SER A 804 -7.67 36.29 -3.61
CA SER A 804 -8.48 35.33 -2.86
C SER A 804 -8.04 35.22 -1.40
N THR A 805 -9.02 35.33 -0.50
CA THR A 805 -8.77 35.14 0.94
C THR A 805 -8.30 33.72 1.23
N TYR A 806 -8.76 32.71 0.48
CA TYR A 806 -8.34 31.32 0.66
C TYR A 806 -6.92 31.07 0.13
N LEU A 807 -6.61 31.51 -1.09
CA LEU A 807 -5.27 31.29 -1.69
C LEU A 807 -4.18 32.05 -0.93
N SER A 808 -4.50 33.18 -0.32
CA SER A 808 -3.55 33.90 0.55
C SER A 808 -3.05 33.07 1.75
N THR A 809 -3.77 32.01 2.13
CA THR A 809 -3.37 31.12 3.23
C THR A 809 -2.36 30.05 2.83
N PHE A 810 -2.11 29.86 1.52
CA PHE A 810 -1.29 28.74 1.00
C PHE A 810 0.18 28.79 1.40
N LYS A 811 0.71 29.98 1.72
CA LYS A 811 2.05 30.13 2.31
C LYS A 811 2.28 29.17 3.48
N TRP A 812 1.22 28.90 4.23
CA TRP A 812 1.26 28.12 5.45
C TRP A 812 0.76 26.70 5.25
N THR A 813 0.06 26.40 4.14
CA THR A 813 -0.72 25.17 3.95
C THR A 813 0.14 23.90 3.96
N LEU A 814 -0.48 22.82 4.41
CA LEU A 814 0.07 21.46 4.34
C LEU A 814 0.44 21.12 2.90
N ASP A 815 1.47 20.29 2.71
CA ASP A 815 1.86 19.80 1.37
C ASP A 815 0.70 19.13 0.63
N TYR A 816 -0.17 18.46 1.39
CA TYR A 816 -1.33 17.81 0.81
C TYR A 816 -2.42 18.80 0.36
N VAL A 817 -2.55 19.96 0.99
CA VAL A 817 -3.49 21.00 0.53
C VAL A 817 -2.99 21.62 -0.78
N TRP A 818 -1.67 21.80 -0.92
CA TRP A 818 -1.03 22.12 -2.19
C TRP A 818 -1.34 21.06 -3.26
N ALA A 819 -1.24 19.78 -2.90
CA ALA A 819 -1.57 18.68 -3.79
C ALA A 819 -3.05 18.67 -4.20
N LYS A 820 -3.99 18.85 -3.27
CA LYS A 820 -5.43 18.95 -3.57
C LYS A 820 -5.74 20.09 -4.52
N CYS A 821 -5.11 21.25 -4.30
CA CYS A 821 -5.25 22.39 -5.19
C CYS A 821 -4.79 22.03 -6.61
N ALA A 822 -3.56 21.55 -6.76
CA ALA A 822 -3.00 21.13 -8.05
C ALA A 822 -3.90 20.08 -8.73
N VAL A 823 -4.26 19.00 -8.01
CA VAL A 823 -5.12 17.93 -8.52
C VAL A 823 -6.48 18.46 -8.96
N SER A 824 -7.13 19.34 -8.17
CA SER A 824 -8.46 19.87 -8.52
C SER A 824 -8.44 20.67 -9.83
N VAL A 825 -7.39 21.47 -10.05
CA VAL A 825 -7.21 22.27 -11.27
C VAL A 825 -6.91 21.37 -12.47
N LEU A 826 -6.00 20.41 -12.32
CA LEU A 826 -5.65 19.49 -13.40
C LEU A 826 -6.80 18.58 -13.79
N LEU A 827 -7.58 18.15 -12.79
CA LEU A 827 -8.73 17.27 -12.97
C LEU A 827 -9.88 17.99 -13.69
N VAL A 828 -10.20 19.25 -13.37
CA VAL A 828 -11.25 19.97 -14.09
C VAL A 828 -10.91 20.15 -15.57
N LEU A 829 -9.65 20.49 -15.88
CA LEU A 829 -9.15 20.56 -17.26
C LEU A 829 -9.24 19.18 -17.94
N LYS A 830 -8.84 18.12 -17.23
CA LYS A 830 -8.87 16.74 -17.75
C LYS A 830 -10.28 16.31 -18.11
N LEU A 831 -11.21 16.49 -17.17
CA LEU A 831 -12.60 16.09 -17.35
C LEU A 831 -13.27 16.91 -18.46
N ALA A 832 -12.96 18.21 -18.59
CA ALA A 832 -13.47 19.03 -19.68
C ALA A 832 -13.00 18.52 -21.06
N ILE A 833 -11.72 18.13 -21.17
CA ILE A 833 -11.16 17.54 -22.39
C ILE A 833 -11.79 16.18 -22.68
N LEU A 834 -11.85 15.28 -21.69
CA LEU A 834 -12.42 13.93 -21.84
C LEU A 834 -13.91 13.96 -22.21
N LEU A 835 -14.66 14.93 -21.69
CA LEU A 835 -16.07 15.16 -22.01
C LEU A 835 -16.28 15.94 -23.32
N ARG A 836 -15.20 16.37 -23.99
CA ARG A 836 -15.22 17.12 -25.25
C ARG A 836 -16.00 18.43 -25.14
N ASP A 837 -15.75 19.18 -24.07
CA ASP A 837 -16.30 20.53 -23.91
C ASP A 837 -15.85 21.47 -25.04
N PRO A 838 -16.63 22.52 -25.36
CA PRO A 838 -16.22 23.53 -26.33
C PRO A 838 -14.87 24.16 -25.96
N VAL A 839 -14.01 24.41 -26.96
CA VAL A 839 -12.67 25.01 -26.76
C VAL A 839 -12.75 26.31 -25.95
N ALA A 840 -13.76 27.15 -26.18
CA ALA A 840 -13.98 28.37 -25.40
C ALA A 840 -14.18 28.11 -23.89
N SER A 841 -14.87 27.03 -23.53
CA SER A 841 -15.07 26.64 -22.12
C SER A 841 -13.77 26.14 -21.49
N VAL A 842 -12.97 25.35 -22.25
CA VAL A 842 -11.66 24.88 -21.77
C VAL A 842 -10.69 26.04 -21.60
N MET A 843 -10.69 27.02 -22.51
CA MET A 843 -9.89 28.24 -22.41
C MET A 843 -10.28 29.10 -21.20
N ALA A 844 -11.57 29.18 -20.85
CA ALA A 844 -12.01 29.88 -19.64
C ALA A 844 -11.49 29.20 -18.36
N LEU A 845 -11.54 27.86 -18.30
CA LEU A 845 -10.97 27.09 -17.19
C LEU A 845 -9.44 27.25 -17.10
N LEU A 846 -8.76 27.31 -18.26
CA LEU A 846 -7.33 27.54 -18.33
C LEU A 846 -6.95 28.95 -17.84
N HIS A 847 -7.77 29.96 -18.17
CA HIS A 847 -7.60 31.31 -17.63
C HIS A 847 -7.74 31.34 -16.10
N ASP A 848 -8.76 30.68 -15.56
CA ASP A 848 -8.92 30.55 -14.10
C ASP A 848 -7.76 29.76 -13.46
N ALA A 849 -7.25 28.73 -14.12
CA ALA A 849 -6.07 27.99 -13.68
C ALA A 849 -4.81 28.88 -13.62
N HIS A 850 -4.61 29.74 -14.61
CA HIS A 850 -3.55 30.76 -14.60
C HIS A 850 -3.72 31.78 -13.48
N ARG A 851 -4.95 32.23 -13.21
CA ARG A 851 -5.22 33.10 -12.05
C ARG A 851 -4.85 32.44 -10.72
N VAL A 852 -5.13 31.14 -10.56
CA VAL A 852 -4.68 30.38 -9.38
C VAL A 852 -3.16 30.39 -9.29
N LEU A 853 -2.45 30.15 -10.39
CA LEU A 853 -0.98 30.21 -10.42
C LEU A 853 -0.45 31.59 -10.03
N GLU A 854 -1.03 32.66 -10.56
CA GLU A 854 -0.62 34.04 -10.26
C GLU A 854 -0.79 34.35 -8.76
N GLU A 855 -1.92 33.98 -8.17
CA GLU A 855 -2.15 34.18 -6.75
C GLU A 855 -1.23 33.32 -5.89
N LEU A 856 -1.06 32.04 -6.24
CA LEU A 856 -0.13 31.13 -5.53
C LEU A 856 1.32 31.61 -5.63
N LYS A 857 1.73 32.20 -6.75
CA LYS A 857 3.08 32.76 -6.92
C LYS A 857 3.40 33.86 -5.91
N THR A 858 2.40 34.61 -5.44
CA THR A 858 2.59 35.65 -4.41
C THR A 858 2.88 35.09 -3.01
N VAL A 859 2.51 33.82 -2.76
CA VAL A 859 2.62 33.16 -1.46
C VAL A 859 3.65 32.01 -1.46
N THR A 860 4.05 31.52 -2.62
CA THR A 860 5.07 30.47 -2.77
C THR A 860 6.43 30.99 -2.36
N VAL A 861 7.02 30.34 -1.35
CA VAL A 861 8.39 30.61 -0.89
C VAL A 861 9.26 29.40 -1.18
N GLY A 862 10.30 29.59 -1.98
CA GLY A 862 11.24 28.54 -2.35
C GLY A 862 10.66 27.50 -3.32
N HIS A 863 11.09 26.24 -3.19
CA HIS A 863 10.75 25.16 -4.11
C HIS A 863 9.54 24.37 -3.60
N ILE A 864 8.36 24.57 -4.20
CA ILE A 864 7.15 23.79 -3.92
C ILE A 864 6.84 22.91 -5.13
N ALA A 865 6.99 21.58 -4.97
CA ALA A 865 6.84 20.62 -6.07
C ALA A 865 5.45 20.70 -6.73
N TYR A 866 4.38 20.75 -5.95
CA TYR A 866 3.00 20.85 -6.45
C TYR A 866 2.73 22.12 -7.27
N PHE A 867 3.37 23.23 -6.90
CA PHE A 867 3.27 24.49 -7.65
C PHE A 867 3.94 24.34 -9.02
N GLN A 868 5.14 23.76 -9.09
CA GLN A 868 5.86 23.53 -10.34
C GLN A 868 5.13 22.55 -11.25
N ILE A 869 4.55 21.49 -10.67
CA ILE A 869 3.74 20.51 -11.39
C ILE A 869 2.53 21.21 -12.00
N LEU A 870 1.78 21.96 -11.19
CA LEU A 870 0.63 22.73 -11.66
C LEU A 870 1.02 23.69 -12.79
N GLN A 871 2.13 24.43 -12.62
CA GLN A 871 2.65 25.34 -13.63
C GLN A 871 2.96 24.63 -14.95
N THR A 872 3.79 23.58 -14.90
CA THR A 872 4.23 22.82 -16.08
C THR A 872 3.04 22.17 -16.79
N SER A 873 2.08 21.65 -16.02
CA SER A 873 0.89 21.00 -16.55
C SER A 873 -0.07 21.97 -17.22
N ILE A 874 -0.24 23.18 -16.68
CA ILE A 874 -1.03 24.25 -17.31
C ILE A 874 -0.38 24.70 -18.62
N GLU A 875 0.94 24.93 -18.62
CA GLU A 875 1.70 25.30 -19.83
C GLU A 875 1.58 24.23 -20.94
N LYS A 876 1.65 22.94 -20.58
CA LYS A 876 1.45 21.83 -21.53
C LYS A 876 0.01 21.78 -22.07
N CYS A 877 -0.99 21.95 -21.20
CA CYS A 877 -2.39 21.96 -21.61
C CYS A 877 -2.69 23.11 -22.58
N GLU A 878 -2.11 24.28 -22.34
CA GLU A 878 -2.21 25.46 -23.21
C GLU A 878 -1.57 25.19 -24.58
N ALA A 879 -0.34 24.66 -24.61
CA ALA A 879 0.36 24.32 -25.84
C ALA A 879 -0.44 23.33 -26.71
N ALA A 880 -0.95 22.26 -26.11
CA ALA A 880 -1.75 21.25 -26.80
C ALA A 880 -3.07 21.83 -27.36
N LEU A 881 -3.72 22.76 -26.66
CA LEU A 881 -4.93 23.45 -27.15
C LEU A 881 -4.64 24.39 -28.31
N HIS A 882 -3.51 25.08 -28.30
CA HIS A 882 -3.08 25.94 -29.39
C HIS A 882 -2.76 25.13 -30.66
N GLU A 883 -2.08 23.99 -30.53
CA GLU A 883 -1.82 23.08 -31.65
C GLU A 883 -3.13 22.53 -32.23
N TYR A 884 -4.03 22.03 -31.37
CA TYR A 884 -5.36 21.56 -31.79
C TYR A 884 -6.18 22.64 -32.53
N SER A 885 -6.15 23.88 -32.04
CA SER A 885 -6.85 25.00 -32.67
C SER A 885 -6.22 25.41 -34.01
N ALA A 886 -4.88 25.31 -34.13
CA ALA A 886 -4.15 25.57 -35.37
C ALA A 886 -4.42 24.48 -36.43
N GLU A 887 -4.55 23.22 -36.01
CA GLU A 887 -4.97 22.11 -36.88
C GLU A 887 -6.40 22.29 -37.39
N GLN A 888 -7.33 22.78 -36.56
CA GLN A 888 -8.71 23.07 -36.97
C GLN A 888 -8.83 24.24 -37.98
N ASN A 889 -7.99 25.27 -37.84
CA ASN A 889 -8.03 26.46 -38.70
C ASN A 889 -7.35 26.27 -40.08
N ASN A 890 -6.56 25.19 -40.28
CA ASN A 890 -5.79 24.93 -41.51
C ASN A 890 -6.48 23.98 -42.52
N VAL A 891 -7.76 23.65 -42.33
CA VAL A 891 -8.52 22.80 -43.27
C VAL A 891 -9.35 23.68 -44.23
N PRO A 892 -9.09 23.65 -45.56
CA PRO A 892 -9.93 24.38 -46.52
C PRO A 892 -11.32 23.75 -46.63
N GLU A 893 -12.38 24.57 -46.67
CA GLU A 893 -13.81 24.18 -46.72
C GLU A 893 -14.26 23.33 -47.94
N SER A 894 -13.36 22.74 -48.72
CA SER A 894 -13.72 22.04 -49.98
C SER A 894 -13.18 20.61 -50.16
N SER A 895 -12.57 19.99 -49.15
CA SER A 895 -12.14 18.58 -49.27
C SER A 895 -13.02 17.63 -48.45
N ASN A 896 -13.78 16.79 -49.17
CA ASN A 896 -14.60 15.68 -48.67
C ASN A 896 -13.73 14.47 -48.25
N THR A 897 -12.66 14.72 -47.51
CA THR A 897 -11.75 13.69 -46.96
C THR A 897 -12.09 13.42 -45.49
N PRO A 898 -12.07 12.15 -45.03
CA PRO A 898 -12.39 11.83 -43.65
C PRO A 898 -11.40 12.55 -42.72
N ARG A 899 -11.92 13.17 -41.65
CA ARG A 899 -11.12 13.83 -40.60
C ARG A 899 -10.00 12.88 -40.15
N ARG A 900 -8.76 13.37 -40.18
CA ARG A 900 -7.61 12.64 -39.62
C ARG A 900 -7.84 12.50 -38.11
N ASP A 901 -7.92 11.27 -37.62
CA ASP A 901 -8.05 10.96 -36.19
C ASP A 901 -6.89 11.59 -35.40
N GLY A 902 -7.23 12.25 -34.28
CA GLY A 902 -6.37 13.13 -33.50
C GLY A 902 -5.27 12.44 -32.69
N GLY A 903 -4.25 11.90 -33.35
CA GLY A 903 -3.22 11.11 -32.67
C GLY A 903 -2.17 11.90 -31.85
N ALA A 904 -1.78 13.11 -32.25
CA ALA A 904 -0.67 13.84 -31.61
C ALA A 904 -1.12 14.64 -30.39
N ALA A 905 -2.09 15.56 -30.57
CA ALA A 905 -2.63 16.37 -29.48
C ALA A 905 -3.29 15.51 -28.38
N GLU A 906 -4.02 14.44 -28.73
CA GLU A 906 -4.68 13.56 -27.75
C GLU A 906 -3.66 12.73 -26.94
N SER A 907 -2.49 12.40 -27.52
CA SER A 907 -1.36 11.79 -26.79
C SER A 907 -0.69 12.78 -25.84
N GLU A 908 -0.57 14.07 -26.20
CA GLU A 908 -0.06 15.11 -25.31
C GLU A 908 -1.03 15.45 -24.17
N PHE A 909 -2.34 15.46 -24.44
CA PHE A 909 -3.40 15.61 -23.43
C PHE A 909 -3.45 14.43 -22.44
N GLN A 910 -2.93 13.26 -22.79
CA GLN A 910 -2.78 12.14 -21.87
C GLN A 910 -1.51 12.22 -21.00
N GLY A 911 -0.52 13.04 -21.39
CA GLY A 911 0.80 13.14 -20.75
C GLY A 911 1.06 14.39 -19.91
N TYR A 912 0.09 15.31 -19.75
CA TYR A 912 0.30 16.54 -18.97
C TYR A 912 0.13 16.36 -17.45
N VAL A 913 -0.49 15.26 -17.00
CA VAL A 913 -0.57 14.90 -15.57
C VAL A 913 0.59 13.95 -15.25
N PRO A 914 1.44 14.23 -14.25
CA PRO A 914 2.55 13.34 -13.91
C PRO A 914 2.05 11.94 -13.51
N SER A 915 2.75 10.89 -13.94
CA SER A 915 2.41 9.49 -13.67
C SER A 915 2.34 9.16 -12.18
N GLU A 916 3.11 9.87 -11.37
CA GLU A 916 3.19 9.75 -9.92
C GLU A 916 1.82 10.03 -9.27
N PHE A 917 1.07 11.05 -9.76
CA PHE A 917 -0.28 11.36 -9.26
C PHE A 917 -1.32 10.29 -9.61
N VAL A 918 -1.12 9.60 -10.74
CA VAL A 918 -2.05 8.60 -11.26
C VAL A 918 -1.85 7.26 -10.55
N PHE A 919 -0.60 6.87 -10.29
CA PHE A 919 -0.28 5.51 -9.84
C PHE A 919 0.11 5.38 -8.36
N GLU A 920 0.72 6.41 -7.75
CA GLU A 920 1.16 6.30 -6.34
C GLU A 920 0.04 6.64 -5.34
N TRP A 921 -0.80 7.61 -5.68
CA TRP A 921 -1.78 8.17 -4.73
C TRP A 921 -3.19 7.60 -4.87
N GLY A 922 -3.47 6.84 -5.94
CA GLY A 922 -4.76 6.17 -6.13
C GLY A 922 -5.95 7.13 -6.26
N PHE A 923 -5.72 8.36 -6.72
CA PHE A 923 -6.76 9.38 -6.86
C PHE A 923 -7.76 9.01 -7.97
N PRO A 924 -9.05 8.83 -7.65
CA PRO A 924 -10.04 8.44 -8.65
C PRO A 924 -10.25 9.60 -9.65
N GLY A 925 -10.22 9.29 -10.95
CA GLY A 925 -10.49 10.26 -12.02
C GLY A 925 -9.28 10.64 -12.86
N LEU A 926 -8.08 10.65 -12.30
CA LEU A 926 -6.85 10.95 -13.05
C LEU A 926 -6.37 9.77 -13.91
N ASN A 927 -6.82 8.55 -13.62
CA ASN A 927 -6.64 7.35 -14.45
C ASN A 927 -7.64 7.27 -15.61
N LEU A 928 -8.66 8.14 -15.65
CA LEU A 928 -9.62 8.14 -16.75
C LEU A 928 -8.95 8.49 -18.06
N LYS A 929 -9.31 7.74 -19.10
CA LYS A 929 -8.82 7.92 -20.46
C LYS A 929 -9.99 7.92 -21.44
N HIS A 930 -9.77 8.54 -22.58
CA HIS A 930 -10.64 8.37 -23.73
C HIS A 930 -9.82 7.68 -24.80
N MET A 931 -10.03 6.37 -24.96
CA MET A 931 -9.36 5.59 -26.00
C MET A 931 -10.42 5.09 -26.98
N PRO A 932 -10.51 5.68 -28.19
CA PRO A 932 -11.35 5.09 -29.23
C PRO A 932 -10.74 3.74 -29.65
N ILE A 933 -11.49 2.64 -29.47
CA ILE A 933 -11.20 1.40 -30.20
C ILE A 933 -11.69 1.66 -31.63
N GLY A 934 -10.77 1.94 -32.55
CA GLY A 934 -11.12 2.51 -33.86
C GLY A 934 -11.96 1.59 -34.77
N TRP A 935 -12.84 2.21 -35.59
CA TRP A 935 -12.92 2.11 -37.08
C TRP A 935 -14.21 2.69 -37.73
N GLN A 936 -14.74 3.81 -37.22
CA GLN A 936 -16.09 4.42 -37.44
C GLN A 936 -17.04 4.05 -36.29
N ASP A 937 -17.29 5.02 -35.41
CA ASP A 937 -18.46 5.10 -34.53
C ASP A 937 -19.21 3.78 -34.30
N LEU A 938 -18.80 2.99 -33.32
CA LEU A 938 -19.33 1.63 -33.21
C LEU A 938 -20.82 1.56 -32.89
N PHE A 939 -21.55 2.69 -32.68
CA PHE A 939 -23.02 2.80 -32.80
C PHE A 939 -23.53 4.23 -33.08
N VAL A 940 -23.08 4.91 -34.15
CA VAL A 940 -23.87 6.04 -34.68
C VAL A 940 -25.06 5.48 -35.47
N ASN A 941 -26.24 5.59 -34.83
CA ASN A 941 -27.56 5.74 -35.47
C ASN A 941 -28.17 4.51 -36.18
N ILE A 942 -28.66 3.53 -35.41
CA ILE A 942 -29.63 2.53 -35.95
C ILE A 942 -31.06 3.10 -36.04
N ASP A 943 -31.38 4.21 -35.37
CA ASP A 943 -32.73 4.83 -35.43
C ASP A 943 -32.90 5.86 -36.57
N SER A 944 -31.86 6.15 -37.35
CA SER A 944 -31.98 7.03 -38.54
C SER A 944 -32.00 6.29 -39.88
N LEU A 945 -32.13 4.96 -39.88
CA LEU A 945 -32.15 4.14 -41.08
C LEU A 945 -33.36 3.19 -41.21
N PHE A 946 -34.38 3.33 -40.35
CA PHE A 946 -35.72 2.78 -40.56
C PHE A 946 -36.82 3.76 -40.15
#